data_AF-A0A929F038-F1
#
_entry.id   AF-A0A929F038-F1
#
_cell.length_a   1.000
_cell.length_b   1.000
_cell.length_c   1.000
_cell.angle_alpha   90.00
_cell.angle_beta   90.00
_cell.angle_gamma   90.00
#
_symmetry.space_group_name_H-M   'P 1'
#
loop_
_entity.id
_entity.type
_entity.pdbx_description
1 polymer ?
#
loop_
_entity_poly.entity_id
_entity_poly.type
_entity_poly.pdbx_seq_one_letter_code
_entity_poly.pdbx_strand_id
1 'polypeptide(L)'
;MYLPPGKVSEKKRQILQDNHAYLYPGRVQRLADGGVDFVPGEREGYRYWDVDGREIYDLHLNGGTFNLGHRHPELVALMQQALQTWDIGNHHFPSEPKARLAKALVEACPGDMQYVVFTPSGSEANDVAIKSARHVTGRRKIVALDAGYHGRSGLSGAAGDDEVARYFLSDYPGEFIKVPFNDIGAMEEALRNENVALVMMESIPATYGFPIPSDDYLPAVKALCEKYGTLFLADGVQTGLGRTGYRWGIEAWGVEPDFLVTGKGLSGGLYPMAAVVMSAQCGNWLNDNGWGHVSTFGGSDLGCVVALKALELCLSDATLSNVDEQAGYIRQGLEQIMPRFPFFTGIRQKGLVMGLEFIDSTSSWMMMKALYECGIWAIVAAFDETVLQFKPGLLIDREYCDEVLSRFEEACIWLVNHGGELMMASAGSDDESVAAATQIVPLALSHWGLENAEFHLIKHRENSVFKVLSPSGEQFALRIHRPGYHSERELQSELLWMQALAEDGIATPPVVPAKDGECTVQVPDSAGGGSRYCSLLAWVDGDLFDNLGRVENGVVPELKQRYRALGALAARLHNQSECWQKPEKFQRHAWDSDGLLGDNPLWGRFWEHPLISAEQRPLILKARIVLQALLDQIGQGGDCYGLIHADFLPDNILVHDGELFLIDFDDCGFGWHMFEMATSLFPKISEPYFDELVEQYVAGYRSERNFSDEHLEIFPAFILLRGLTYLGWLMTRAGSLQNGDKIAQEIINGLCEHIPELMNELNPVQKLGVNIMAWWQARTMKTGDMS
;
A
#
# COMPACT_ATOMS: atom_id res chain seq x y z
N MET A 1 -3.35 -18.82 -10.49
CA MET A 1 -3.21 -19.44 -11.83
C MET A 1 -3.54 -18.46 -12.97
N TYR A 2 -2.73 -17.43 -13.27
CA TYR A 2 -2.41 -16.25 -12.46
C TYR A 2 -3.11 -14.97 -12.94
N LEU A 3 -3.76 -15.02 -14.09
CA LEU A 3 -4.78 -14.08 -14.52
C LEU A 3 -5.80 -14.92 -15.30
N PRO A 4 -7.11 -14.75 -15.08
CA PRO A 4 -8.12 -15.53 -15.79
C PRO A 4 -7.94 -15.41 -17.32
N PRO A 5 -8.24 -16.48 -18.08
CA PRO A 5 -8.26 -16.40 -19.54
C PRO A 5 -9.09 -15.20 -19.99
N GLY A 6 -8.54 -14.37 -20.88
CA GLY A 6 -9.20 -13.18 -21.41
C GLY A 6 -8.83 -11.83 -20.78
N LYS A 7 -8.15 -11.78 -19.61
CA LYS A 7 -7.66 -10.50 -19.03
C LYS A 7 -6.35 -9.99 -19.64
N VAL A 8 -5.49 -10.91 -20.08
CA VAL A 8 -4.18 -10.61 -20.69
C VAL A 8 -3.93 -11.53 -21.87
N SER A 9 -3.00 -11.14 -22.74
CA SER A 9 -2.63 -11.97 -23.89
C SER A 9 -2.06 -13.32 -23.48
N GLU A 10 -2.18 -14.29 -24.37
CA GLU A 10 -1.56 -15.62 -24.18
C GLU A 10 -0.05 -15.51 -23.99
N LYS A 11 0.59 -14.58 -24.72
CA LYS A 11 2.02 -14.31 -24.59
C LYS A 11 2.37 -13.83 -23.19
N LYS A 12 1.64 -12.85 -22.65
CA LYS A 12 1.85 -12.34 -21.28
C LYS A 12 1.68 -13.45 -20.24
N ARG A 13 0.62 -14.26 -20.39
CA ARG A 13 0.34 -15.38 -19.50
C ARG A 13 1.46 -16.42 -19.49
N GLN A 14 1.94 -16.84 -20.66
CA GLN A 14 3.03 -17.82 -20.77
C GLN A 14 4.32 -17.30 -20.13
N ILE A 15 4.66 -16.01 -20.35
CA ILE A 15 5.85 -15.41 -19.74
C ILE A 15 5.75 -15.43 -18.20
N LEU A 16 4.60 -15.08 -17.63
CA LEU A 16 4.39 -15.13 -16.18
C LEU A 16 4.50 -16.56 -15.64
N GLN A 17 3.95 -17.54 -16.36
CA GLN A 17 4.06 -18.96 -16.00
C GLN A 17 5.51 -19.45 -16.02
N ASP A 18 6.28 -19.11 -17.04
CA ASP A 18 7.69 -19.49 -17.14
C ASP A 18 8.53 -18.82 -16.03
N ASN A 19 8.29 -17.54 -15.74
CA ASN A 19 8.97 -16.83 -14.65
C ASN A 19 8.64 -17.45 -13.28
N HIS A 20 7.39 -17.86 -13.08
CA HIS A 20 6.99 -18.56 -11.86
C HIS A 20 7.65 -19.93 -11.78
N ALA A 21 7.67 -20.70 -12.87
CA ALA A 21 8.18 -22.07 -12.89
C ALA A 21 9.71 -22.15 -12.76
N TYR A 22 10.44 -21.19 -13.33
CA TYR A 22 11.89 -21.35 -13.56
C TYR A 22 12.77 -20.24 -12.99
N LEU A 23 12.23 -19.11 -12.54
CA LEU A 23 13.06 -17.93 -12.26
C LEU A 23 12.83 -17.29 -10.88
N TYR A 24 11.63 -16.78 -10.58
CA TYR A 24 11.33 -16.18 -9.27
C TYR A 24 9.85 -16.36 -8.85
N PRO A 25 9.43 -17.58 -8.47
CA PRO A 25 8.04 -17.91 -8.14
C PRO A 25 7.42 -16.96 -7.11
N GLY A 26 8.08 -16.78 -5.96
CA GLY A 26 7.55 -15.94 -4.89
C GLY A 26 7.42 -14.46 -5.26
N ARG A 27 8.27 -13.94 -6.15
CA ARG A 27 8.15 -12.54 -6.60
C ARG A 27 7.00 -12.37 -7.58
N VAL A 28 6.89 -13.30 -8.54
CA VAL A 28 5.78 -13.30 -9.52
C VAL A 28 4.44 -13.42 -8.78
N GLN A 29 4.35 -14.32 -7.81
CA GLN A 29 3.20 -14.50 -6.94
C GLN A 29 2.85 -13.20 -6.21
N ARG A 30 3.77 -12.62 -5.43
CA ARG A 30 3.50 -11.40 -4.66
C ARG A 30 3.07 -10.21 -5.52
N LEU A 31 3.69 -10.03 -6.69
CA LEU A 31 3.31 -8.97 -7.62
C LEU A 31 1.89 -9.22 -8.15
N ALA A 32 1.56 -10.45 -8.54
CA ALA A 32 0.22 -10.81 -8.98
C ALA A 32 -0.84 -10.61 -7.89
N ASP A 33 -0.53 -10.98 -6.64
CA ASP A 33 -1.41 -10.78 -5.49
C ASP A 33 -1.64 -9.29 -5.21
N GLY A 34 -0.61 -8.46 -5.40
CA GLY A 34 -0.71 -7.00 -5.37
C GLY A 34 -1.38 -6.38 -6.60
N GLY A 35 -1.90 -7.18 -7.53
CA GLY A 35 -2.52 -6.70 -8.77
C GLY A 35 -1.54 -6.02 -9.73
N VAL A 36 -0.25 -6.34 -9.65
CA VAL A 36 0.80 -5.84 -10.54
C VAL A 36 1.20 -6.97 -11.49
N ASP A 37 0.69 -6.93 -12.72
CA ASP A 37 0.89 -8.00 -13.70
C ASP A 37 1.89 -7.64 -14.82
N PHE A 38 2.61 -6.53 -14.65
CA PHE A 38 3.43 -5.94 -15.71
C PHE A 38 4.52 -6.91 -16.22
N VAL A 39 4.51 -7.16 -17.53
CA VAL A 39 5.56 -7.94 -18.21
C VAL A 39 6.25 -7.01 -19.23
N PRO A 40 7.47 -6.53 -18.93
CA PRO A 40 8.13 -5.54 -19.77
C PRO A 40 8.29 -5.99 -21.24
N GLY A 41 7.84 -5.15 -22.16
CA GLY A 41 7.96 -5.30 -23.62
C GLY A 41 8.87 -4.24 -24.22
N GLU A 42 8.30 -3.38 -25.07
CA GLU A 42 9.02 -2.26 -25.70
C GLU A 42 9.38 -1.18 -24.68
N ARG A 43 10.41 -0.37 -24.99
CA ARG A 43 10.95 0.65 -24.09
C ARG A 43 11.76 1.69 -24.83
N GLU A 44 11.60 2.95 -24.43
CA GLU A 44 12.27 4.11 -25.02
C GLU A 44 12.20 5.30 -24.05
N GLY A 45 13.28 6.07 -23.94
CA GLY A 45 13.32 7.22 -23.04
C GLY A 45 13.05 6.78 -21.59
N TYR A 46 12.11 7.41 -20.90
CA TYR A 46 11.76 7.04 -19.51
C TYR A 46 10.42 6.30 -19.42
N ARG A 47 10.10 5.51 -20.45
CA ARG A 47 8.83 4.80 -20.59
C ARG A 47 9.04 3.33 -20.95
N TYR A 48 8.14 2.49 -20.47
CA TYR A 48 8.02 1.08 -20.83
C TYR A 48 6.61 0.80 -21.34
N TRP A 49 6.50 -0.13 -22.28
CA TRP A 49 5.24 -0.76 -22.63
C TRP A 49 5.33 -2.21 -22.21
N ASP A 50 4.29 -2.75 -21.59
CA ASP A 50 4.22 -4.20 -21.40
C ASP A 50 3.98 -4.91 -22.75
N VAL A 51 4.05 -6.23 -22.73
CA VAL A 51 3.82 -7.05 -23.94
C VAL A 51 2.40 -6.95 -24.52
N ASP A 52 1.46 -6.35 -23.78
CA ASP A 52 0.07 -6.11 -24.19
C ASP A 52 -0.17 -4.64 -24.58
N GLY A 53 0.85 -3.78 -24.48
CA GLY A 53 0.82 -2.38 -24.90
C GLY A 53 0.51 -1.37 -23.79
N ARG A 54 0.40 -1.79 -22.52
CA ARG A 54 0.21 -0.85 -21.39
C ARG A 54 1.48 -0.03 -21.18
N GLU A 55 1.38 1.28 -21.37
CA GLU A 55 2.46 2.24 -21.10
C GLU A 55 2.58 2.52 -19.59
N ILE A 56 3.83 2.64 -19.11
CA ILE A 56 4.16 3.17 -17.79
C ILE A 56 5.39 4.08 -17.85
N TYR A 57 5.40 5.11 -17.02
CA TYR A 57 6.54 5.99 -16.76
C TYR A 57 7.46 5.35 -15.72
N ASP A 58 8.75 5.21 -16.04
CA ASP A 58 9.73 4.59 -15.15
C ASP A 58 10.37 5.61 -14.22
N LEU A 59 9.89 5.69 -12.98
CA LEU A 59 10.45 6.54 -11.93
C LEU A 59 11.31 5.74 -10.94
N HIS A 60 11.43 4.42 -11.12
CA HIS A 60 12.37 3.59 -10.36
C HIS A 60 13.76 3.58 -11.02
N LEU A 61 13.80 3.63 -12.36
CA LEU A 61 15.00 3.56 -13.20
C LEU A 61 15.90 2.36 -12.92
N ASN A 62 15.31 1.27 -12.45
CA ASN A 62 16.02 0.08 -11.97
C ASN A 62 17.20 0.44 -11.05
N GLY A 63 16.90 1.20 -10.00
CA GLY A 63 17.91 1.65 -9.03
C GLY A 63 18.86 2.74 -9.54
N GLY A 64 18.57 3.40 -10.67
CA GLY A 64 19.46 4.40 -11.30
C GLY A 64 20.32 3.85 -12.46
N THR A 65 19.96 2.68 -12.99
CA THR A 65 20.62 2.09 -14.17
C THR A 65 20.34 2.92 -15.42
N PHE A 66 19.13 3.45 -15.54
CA PHE A 66 18.66 4.16 -16.74
C PHE A 66 18.75 5.67 -16.59
N ASN A 67 19.92 6.19 -16.18
CA ASN A 67 20.15 7.63 -16.03
C ASN A 67 19.81 8.41 -17.31
N LEU A 68 20.21 7.88 -18.46
CA LEU A 68 20.00 8.44 -19.79
C LEU A 68 18.77 7.84 -20.50
N GLY A 69 17.92 7.13 -19.77
CA GLY A 69 16.75 6.46 -20.31
C GLY A 69 17.04 5.13 -21.02
N HIS A 70 15.98 4.48 -21.44
CA HIS A 70 15.95 3.22 -22.17
C HIS A 70 16.45 3.41 -23.58
N ARG A 71 17.39 2.56 -23.97
CA ARG A 71 17.89 2.44 -25.36
C ARG A 71 18.32 3.80 -25.94
N HIS A 72 19.02 4.62 -25.14
CA HIS A 72 19.48 5.93 -25.57
C HIS A 72 20.13 5.88 -26.98
N PRO A 73 19.58 6.60 -27.98
CA PRO A 73 19.92 6.37 -29.39
C PRO A 73 21.41 6.48 -29.70
N GLU A 74 22.10 7.47 -29.12
CA GLU A 74 23.55 7.63 -29.32
C GLU A 74 24.35 6.45 -28.76
N LEU A 75 23.93 5.87 -27.61
CA LEU A 75 24.65 4.77 -26.99
C LEU A 75 24.41 3.46 -27.74
N VAL A 76 23.19 3.25 -28.23
CA VAL A 76 22.85 2.08 -29.06
C VAL A 76 23.65 2.12 -30.37
N ALA A 77 23.67 3.26 -31.07
CA ALA A 77 24.43 3.43 -32.30
C ALA A 77 25.94 3.24 -32.06
N LEU A 78 26.47 3.83 -30.98
CA LEU A 78 27.87 3.67 -30.58
C LEU A 78 28.21 2.19 -30.31
N MET A 79 27.36 1.46 -29.57
CA MET A 79 27.59 0.05 -29.27
C MET A 79 27.57 -0.81 -30.54
N GLN A 80 26.62 -0.57 -31.46
CA GLN A 80 26.55 -1.26 -32.75
C GLN A 80 27.81 -1.02 -33.60
N GLN A 81 28.32 0.21 -33.62
CA GLN A 81 29.57 0.55 -34.30
C GLN A 81 30.77 -0.10 -33.60
N ALA A 82 30.85 -0.02 -32.27
CA ALA A 82 31.95 -0.55 -31.48
C ALA A 82 32.10 -2.07 -31.63
N LEU A 83 30.99 -2.79 -31.79
CA LEU A 83 30.96 -4.24 -32.07
C LEU A 83 31.71 -4.65 -33.34
N GLN A 84 31.99 -3.73 -34.27
CA GLN A 84 32.81 -4.02 -35.44
C GLN A 84 34.31 -4.16 -35.10
N THR A 85 34.72 -3.82 -33.89
CA THR A 85 36.13 -3.84 -33.46
C THR A 85 36.32 -4.49 -32.10
N TRP A 86 35.42 -4.23 -31.15
CA TRP A 86 35.58 -4.61 -29.75
C TRP A 86 34.53 -5.63 -29.34
N ASP A 87 34.99 -6.66 -28.61
CA ASP A 87 34.15 -7.61 -27.90
C ASP A 87 34.43 -7.52 -26.38
N ILE A 88 34.44 -8.64 -25.66
CA ILE A 88 34.79 -8.68 -24.23
C ILE A 88 36.26 -8.31 -24.01
N GLY A 89 37.13 -8.54 -25.00
CA GLY A 89 38.57 -8.37 -24.87
C GLY A 89 39.20 -9.44 -23.98
N ASN A 90 40.41 -9.16 -23.50
CA ASN A 90 41.16 -10.05 -22.62
C ASN A 90 41.64 -9.28 -21.39
N HIS A 91 41.28 -9.76 -20.20
CA HIS A 91 41.59 -9.10 -18.92
C HIS A 91 43.07 -9.16 -18.53
N HIS A 92 43.91 -9.94 -19.24
CA HIS A 92 45.35 -9.99 -18.99
C HIS A 92 46.16 -8.94 -19.76
N PHE A 93 45.60 -8.34 -20.81
CA PHE A 93 46.34 -7.42 -21.67
C PHE A 93 45.86 -5.97 -21.51
N PRO A 94 46.75 -4.97 -21.70
CA PRO A 94 46.35 -3.58 -21.84
C PRO A 94 45.35 -3.41 -23.00
N SER A 95 44.43 -2.46 -22.84
CA SER A 95 43.38 -2.19 -23.81
C SER A 95 43.12 -0.68 -23.87
N GLU A 96 42.97 -0.15 -25.09
CA GLU A 96 42.70 1.28 -25.31
C GLU A 96 41.36 1.70 -24.68
N PRO A 97 40.20 1.03 -24.93
CA PRO A 97 38.96 1.35 -24.25
C PRO A 97 39.07 1.40 -22.72
N LYS A 98 39.73 0.41 -22.11
CA LYS A 98 39.91 0.34 -20.65
C LYS A 98 40.74 1.52 -20.15
N ALA A 99 41.85 1.82 -20.82
CA ALA A 99 42.73 2.92 -20.44
C ALA A 99 42.03 4.29 -20.54
N ARG A 100 41.24 4.50 -21.61
CA ARG A 100 40.48 5.74 -21.81
C ARG A 100 39.42 5.94 -20.74
N LEU A 101 38.63 4.91 -20.43
CA LEU A 101 37.62 5.00 -19.38
C LEU A 101 38.26 5.19 -18.00
N ALA A 102 39.34 4.46 -17.69
CA ALA A 102 40.02 4.58 -16.40
C ALA A 102 40.54 6.00 -16.17
N LYS A 103 41.16 6.59 -17.20
CA LYS A 103 41.62 7.98 -17.17
C LYS A 103 40.45 8.95 -16.93
N ALA A 104 39.37 8.82 -17.69
CA ALA A 104 38.21 9.70 -17.56
C ALA A 104 37.54 9.61 -16.18
N LEU A 105 37.45 8.42 -15.59
CA LEU A 105 36.94 8.23 -14.24
C LEU A 105 37.82 8.90 -13.17
N VAL A 106 39.14 8.73 -13.28
CA VAL A 106 40.08 9.40 -12.36
C VAL A 106 39.95 10.92 -12.44
N GLU A 107 39.95 11.48 -13.65
CA GLU A 107 39.82 12.93 -13.87
C GLU A 107 38.46 13.50 -13.43
N ALA A 108 37.42 12.66 -13.38
CA ALA A 108 36.08 13.05 -12.96
C ALA A 108 35.86 12.99 -11.44
N CYS A 109 36.67 12.25 -10.69
CA CYS A 109 36.49 12.08 -9.24
C CYS A 109 37.10 13.23 -8.43
N PRO A 110 36.55 13.55 -7.25
CA PRO A 110 37.20 14.45 -6.30
C PRO A 110 38.40 13.78 -5.61
N GLY A 111 39.33 14.59 -5.11
CA GLY A 111 40.55 14.15 -4.44
C GLY A 111 41.63 13.59 -5.36
N ASP A 112 42.73 13.12 -4.76
CA ASP A 112 43.92 12.61 -5.46
C ASP A 112 43.76 11.12 -5.87
N MET A 113 42.77 10.86 -6.74
CA MET A 113 42.51 9.53 -7.30
C MET A 113 43.55 9.15 -8.37
N GLN A 114 43.85 7.85 -8.50
CA GLN A 114 44.91 7.38 -9.40
C GLN A 114 44.62 6.07 -10.12
N TYR A 115 43.96 5.11 -9.46
CA TYR A 115 43.79 3.75 -9.99
C TYR A 115 42.33 3.36 -10.11
N VAL A 116 42.02 2.53 -11.11
CA VAL A 116 40.67 2.01 -11.35
C VAL A 116 40.72 0.49 -11.49
N VAL A 117 39.78 -0.19 -10.83
CA VAL A 117 39.50 -1.60 -11.10
C VAL A 117 38.06 -1.71 -11.58
N PHE A 118 37.88 -2.34 -12.74
CA PHE A 118 36.57 -2.56 -13.35
C PHE A 118 35.97 -3.89 -12.94
N THR A 119 34.66 -3.90 -12.74
CA THR A 119 33.87 -5.08 -12.42
C THR A 119 32.56 -5.08 -13.21
N PRO A 120 31.86 -6.23 -13.32
CA PRO A 120 30.54 -6.29 -13.94
C PRO A 120 29.43 -5.66 -13.07
N SER A 121 29.65 -5.52 -11.76
CA SER A 121 28.64 -5.09 -10.80
C SER A 121 29.20 -4.24 -9.65
N GLY A 122 28.34 -3.39 -9.08
CA GLY A 122 28.70 -2.56 -7.92
C GLY A 122 29.07 -3.39 -6.68
N SER A 123 28.41 -4.53 -6.46
CA SER A 123 28.73 -5.46 -5.36
C SER A 123 30.20 -5.92 -5.43
N GLU A 124 30.67 -6.31 -6.61
CA GLU A 124 32.07 -6.71 -6.82
C GLU A 124 33.03 -5.53 -6.66
N ALA A 125 32.66 -4.32 -7.11
CA ALA A 125 33.49 -3.13 -6.93
C ALA A 125 33.66 -2.80 -5.44
N ASN A 126 32.59 -2.91 -4.66
CA ASN A 126 32.64 -2.79 -3.20
C ASN A 126 33.52 -3.87 -2.55
N ASP A 127 33.45 -5.13 -3.02
CA ASP A 127 34.34 -6.20 -2.54
C ASP A 127 35.82 -5.88 -2.81
N VAL A 128 36.14 -5.32 -3.97
CA VAL A 128 37.51 -4.88 -4.30
C VAL A 128 37.96 -3.77 -3.35
N ALA A 129 37.09 -2.83 -3.04
CA ALA A 129 37.42 -1.74 -2.13
C ALA A 129 37.68 -2.24 -0.70
N ILE A 130 36.82 -3.14 -0.19
CA ILE A 130 37.01 -3.81 1.11
C ILE A 130 38.35 -4.56 1.14
N LYS A 131 38.66 -5.35 0.10
CA LYS A 131 39.94 -6.07 0.00
C LYS A 131 41.14 -5.12 0.00
N SER A 132 41.05 -4.03 -0.76
CA SER A 132 42.10 -3.02 -0.90
C SER A 132 42.35 -2.32 0.44
N ALA A 133 41.29 -1.89 1.12
CA ALA A 133 41.39 -1.25 2.43
C ALA A 133 41.99 -2.18 3.49
N ARG A 134 41.59 -3.46 3.52
CA ARG A 134 42.18 -4.47 4.42
C ARG A 134 43.66 -4.70 4.13
N HIS A 135 44.06 -4.72 2.86
CA HIS A 135 45.46 -4.87 2.47
C HIS A 135 46.31 -3.68 2.92
N VAL A 136 45.84 -2.46 2.69
CA VAL A 136 46.58 -1.22 3.02
C VAL A 136 46.71 -1.04 4.53
N THR A 137 45.63 -1.29 5.29
CA THR A 137 45.61 -1.03 6.74
C THR A 137 46.09 -2.21 7.59
N GLY A 138 46.06 -3.44 7.05
CA GLY A 138 46.25 -4.68 7.82
C GLY A 138 45.11 -4.98 8.81
N ARG A 139 44.02 -4.20 8.79
CA ARG A 139 42.87 -4.32 9.68
C ARG A 139 41.75 -5.12 8.99
N ARG A 140 40.90 -5.80 9.76
CA ARG A 140 39.79 -6.61 9.21
C ARG A 140 38.44 -5.91 9.27
N LYS A 141 38.21 -5.07 10.27
CA LYS A 141 36.87 -4.53 10.55
C LYS A 141 36.43 -3.50 9.52
N ILE A 142 35.15 -3.52 9.19
CA ILE A 142 34.46 -2.61 8.29
C ILE A 142 33.31 -1.98 9.06
N VAL A 143 33.13 -0.67 8.92
CA VAL A 143 31.98 0.06 9.45
C VAL A 143 31.10 0.49 8.28
N ALA A 144 29.80 0.23 8.39
CA ALA A 144 28.79 0.64 7.43
C ALA A 144 27.52 1.07 8.16
N LEU A 145 26.54 1.58 7.42
CA LEU A 145 25.24 1.95 7.98
C LEU A 145 24.38 0.71 8.26
N ASP A 146 23.57 0.76 9.31
CA ASP A 146 22.55 -0.25 9.60
C ASP A 146 21.46 -0.36 8.50
N ALA A 147 21.15 0.76 7.84
CA ALA A 147 20.25 0.84 6.69
C ALA A 147 20.97 1.01 5.33
N GLY A 148 22.21 0.52 5.21
CA GLY A 148 23.01 0.63 3.98
C GLY A 148 22.78 -0.50 2.97
N TYR A 149 22.89 -0.20 1.67
CA TYR A 149 22.90 -1.21 0.61
C TYR A 149 24.13 -1.08 -0.28
N HIS A 150 25.03 -2.05 -0.18
CA HIS A 150 26.29 -2.06 -0.92
C HIS A 150 26.41 -3.20 -1.93
N GLY A 151 25.30 -3.91 -2.17
CA GLY A 151 25.25 -5.10 -3.01
C GLY A 151 24.87 -6.36 -2.25
N ARG A 152 25.02 -7.50 -2.91
CA ARG A 152 24.65 -8.83 -2.39
C ARG A 152 25.77 -9.87 -2.57
N SER A 153 27.00 -9.45 -2.92
CA SER A 153 28.16 -10.37 -2.96
C SER A 153 28.75 -10.53 -1.56
N GLY A 154 29.56 -11.58 -1.30
CA GLY A 154 29.90 -12.00 0.06
C GLY A 154 30.33 -10.89 1.04
N LEU A 155 31.30 -10.03 0.68
CA LEU A 155 31.77 -8.96 1.58
C LEU A 155 30.86 -7.73 1.55
N SER A 156 30.42 -7.29 0.36
CA SER A 156 29.54 -6.14 0.19
C SER A 156 28.14 -6.35 0.79
N GLY A 157 27.63 -7.57 0.69
CA GLY A 157 26.38 -8.02 1.31
C GLY A 157 26.47 -8.02 2.83
N ALA A 158 27.60 -8.50 3.39
CA ALA A 158 27.85 -8.39 4.84
C ALA A 158 27.96 -6.93 5.33
N ALA A 159 28.39 -6.02 4.46
CA ALA A 159 28.39 -4.59 4.75
C ALA A 159 27.01 -3.92 4.65
N GLY A 160 26.01 -4.57 4.03
CA GLY A 160 24.64 -4.05 3.92
C GLY A 160 23.65 -4.67 4.92
N ASP A 161 22.71 -5.43 4.40
CA ASP A 161 21.55 -5.99 5.10
C ASP A 161 21.90 -7.23 5.95
N ASP A 162 21.89 -7.09 7.28
CA ASP A 162 22.23 -8.15 8.24
C ASP A 162 21.24 -9.33 8.24
N GLU A 163 19.97 -9.11 7.89
CA GLU A 163 19.00 -10.19 7.82
C GLU A 163 19.33 -11.11 6.64
N VAL A 164 19.57 -10.52 5.48
CA VAL A 164 19.92 -11.29 4.29
C VAL A 164 21.30 -11.92 4.40
N ALA A 165 22.28 -11.22 4.99
CA ALA A 165 23.61 -11.78 5.21
C ALA A 165 23.53 -13.06 6.06
N ARG A 166 22.79 -13.03 7.17
CA ARG A 166 22.54 -14.20 8.04
C ARG A 166 21.74 -15.29 7.34
N TYR A 167 20.71 -14.93 6.56
CA TYR A 167 19.91 -15.90 5.81
C TYR A 167 20.78 -16.77 4.90
N PHE A 168 21.82 -16.19 4.29
CA PHE A 168 22.76 -16.89 3.42
C PHE A 168 24.05 -17.38 4.11
N LEU A 169 24.18 -17.25 5.45
CA LEU A 169 25.39 -17.58 6.21
C LEU A 169 26.64 -16.86 5.66
N SER A 170 26.43 -15.62 5.23
CA SER A 170 27.45 -14.73 4.66
C SER A 170 27.77 -13.56 5.59
N ASP A 171 27.23 -13.57 6.81
CA ASP A 171 27.62 -12.66 7.87
C ASP A 171 29.01 -13.02 8.41
N TYR A 172 29.76 -12.00 8.82
CA TYR A 172 31.06 -12.17 9.48
C TYR A 172 31.02 -11.51 10.85
N PRO A 173 30.54 -12.22 11.89
CA PRO A 173 30.35 -11.66 13.22
C PRO A 173 31.63 -11.01 13.76
N GLY A 174 31.50 -9.76 14.22
CA GLY A 174 32.61 -8.98 14.78
C GLY A 174 33.55 -8.34 13.75
N GLU A 175 33.36 -8.58 12.45
CA GLU A 175 34.11 -7.93 11.37
C GLU A 175 33.34 -6.80 10.69
N PHE A 176 32.01 -6.89 10.58
CA PHE A 176 31.18 -5.83 10.03
C PHE A 176 30.36 -5.19 11.15
N ILE A 177 30.57 -3.90 11.33
CA ILE A 177 29.96 -3.09 12.39
C ILE A 177 28.96 -2.15 11.72
N LYS A 178 27.75 -2.08 12.27
CA LYS A 178 26.69 -1.18 11.81
C LYS A 178 26.57 0.00 12.76
N VAL A 179 26.42 1.19 12.19
CA VAL A 179 26.13 2.41 12.94
C VAL A 179 24.88 3.09 12.37
N PRO A 180 24.07 3.75 13.21
CA PRO A 180 22.93 4.52 12.72
C PRO A 180 23.37 5.64 11.78
N PHE A 181 22.55 5.90 10.76
CA PHE A 181 22.75 7.04 9.87
C PHE A 181 22.64 8.37 10.65
N ASN A 182 23.48 9.33 10.28
CA ASN A 182 23.53 10.66 10.88
C ASN A 182 23.88 10.70 12.39
N ASP A 183 24.44 9.63 12.94
CA ASP A 183 24.95 9.56 14.32
C ASP A 183 26.48 9.57 14.35
N ILE A 184 27.05 10.75 14.57
CA ILE A 184 28.51 10.92 14.64
C ILE A 184 29.12 10.31 15.91
N GLY A 185 28.36 10.21 17.00
CA GLY A 185 28.83 9.62 18.25
C GLY A 185 29.00 8.11 18.14
N ALA A 186 28.03 7.43 17.53
CA ALA A 186 28.13 6.01 17.21
C ALA A 186 29.27 5.71 16.23
N MET A 187 29.47 6.58 15.23
CA MET A 187 30.61 6.48 14.32
C MET A 187 31.95 6.59 15.05
N GLU A 188 32.13 7.61 15.90
CA GLU A 188 33.38 7.76 16.67
C GLU A 188 33.61 6.58 17.60
N GLU A 189 32.57 6.08 18.27
CA GLU A 189 32.65 4.90 19.14
C GLU A 189 33.13 3.65 18.39
N ALA A 190 32.65 3.42 17.17
CA ALA A 190 33.09 2.31 16.33
C ALA A 190 34.57 2.43 15.92
N LEU A 191 35.05 3.66 15.69
CA LEU A 191 36.40 3.93 15.17
C LEU A 191 37.47 4.08 16.25
N ARG A 192 37.10 4.45 17.48
CA ARG A 192 38.04 4.83 18.55
C ARG A 192 39.12 3.80 18.91
N ASN A 193 38.90 2.53 18.58
CA ASN A 193 39.82 1.44 18.86
C ASN A 193 40.91 1.25 17.78
N GLU A 194 40.94 2.10 16.74
CA GLU A 194 41.96 2.10 15.68
C GLU A 194 42.16 0.73 15.00
N ASN A 195 41.09 -0.05 14.89
CA ASN A 195 41.11 -1.41 14.34
C ASN A 195 40.16 -1.59 13.14
N VAL A 196 39.61 -0.49 12.63
CA VAL A 196 38.73 -0.45 11.45
C VAL A 196 39.54 -0.09 10.21
N ALA A 197 39.40 -0.91 9.16
CA ALA A 197 40.04 -0.74 7.87
C ALA A 197 39.32 0.29 7.01
N LEU A 198 37.98 0.22 6.97
CA LEU A 198 37.15 1.00 6.07
C LEU A 198 35.84 1.42 6.75
N VAL A 199 35.46 2.68 6.57
CA VAL A 199 34.08 3.15 6.62
C VAL A 199 33.55 3.20 5.20
N MET A 200 32.42 2.56 4.92
CA MET A 200 31.79 2.59 3.60
C MET A 200 30.34 3.03 3.68
N MET A 201 29.97 4.01 2.87
CA MET A 201 28.67 4.67 2.97
C MET A 201 28.17 5.16 1.61
N GLU A 202 26.86 5.01 1.39
CA GLU A 202 26.14 5.83 0.41
C GLU A 202 26.03 7.26 0.97
N SER A 203 26.27 8.28 0.13
CA SER A 203 26.07 9.69 0.55
C SER A 203 24.62 10.01 0.90
N ILE A 204 23.68 9.38 0.17
CA ILE A 204 22.25 9.40 0.41
C ILE A 204 21.76 7.96 0.25
N PRO A 205 21.55 7.20 1.34
CA PRO A 205 21.21 5.77 1.27
C PRO A 205 19.87 5.53 0.59
N ALA A 206 19.89 4.84 -0.54
CA ALA A 206 18.71 4.76 -1.40
C ALA A 206 17.62 3.82 -0.88
N THR A 207 18.03 2.66 -0.38
CA THR A 207 17.13 1.67 0.21
C THR A 207 16.55 2.12 1.54
N TYR A 208 17.12 3.15 2.17
CA TYR A 208 16.60 3.81 3.37
C TYR A 208 15.64 4.97 3.05
N GLY A 209 15.22 5.11 1.80
CA GLY A 209 14.29 6.16 1.40
C GLY A 209 14.95 7.53 1.26
N PHE A 210 16.22 7.58 0.86
CA PHE A 210 16.96 8.81 0.56
C PHE A 210 17.01 9.89 1.65
N PRO A 211 17.25 9.56 2.93
CA PRO A 211 17.38 10.59 3.96
C PRO A 211 18.54 11.53 3.64
N ILE A 212 18.31 12.83 3.76
CA ILE A 212 19.34 13.84 3.54
C ILE A 212 20.17 13.96 4.81
N PRO A 213 21.50 13.71 4.79
CA PRO A 213 22.33 13.86 5.97
C PRO A 213 22.38 15.32 6.43
N SER A 214 22.69 15.56 7.70
CA SER A 214 23.03 16.92 8.13
C SER A 214 24.31 17.38 7.43
N ASP A 215 24.42 18.68 7.15
CA ASP A 215 25.50 19.24 6.35
C ASP A 215 26.90 18.96 6.91
N ASP A 216 27.00 18.75 8.23
CA ASP A 216 28.23 18.48 8.96
C ASP A 216 28.59 16.99 9.10
N TYR A 217 27.65 16.08 8.82
CA TYR A 217 27.82 14.66 9.11
C TYR A 217 28.89 13.99 8.25
N LEU A 218 28.79 14.04 6.91
CA LEU A 218 29.78 13.40 6.04
C LEU A 218 31.19 14.01 6.18
N PRO A 219 31.36 15.35 6.29
CA PRO A 219 32.65 15.95 6.65
C PRO A 219 33.21 15.44 7.98
N ALA A 220 32.37 15.32 9.02
CA ALA A 220 32.79 14.81 10.31
C ALA A 220 33.19 13.32 10.25
N VAL A 221 32.46 12.49 9.50
CA VAL A 221 32.83 11.08 9.26
C VAL A 221 34.21 10.99 8.60
N LYS A 222 34.49 11.80 7.57
CA LYS A 222 35.81 11.83 6.93
C LYS A 222 36.91 12.25 7.91
N ALA A 223 36.67 13.27 8.72
CA ALA A 223 37.62 13.72 9.74
C ALA A 223 37.90 12.63 10.80
N LEU A 224 36.89 11.86 11.21
CA LEU A 224 37.07 10.72 12.11
C LEU A 224 37.88 9.59 11.45
N CYS A 225 37.63 9.31 10.17
CA CYS A 225 38.41 8.34 9.40
C CYS A 225 39.90 8.72 9.41
N GLU A 226 40.23 9.99 9.14
CA GLU A 226 41.60 10.49 9.21
C GLU A 226 42.19 10.40 10.61
N LYS A 227 41.44 10.81 11.64
CA LYS A 227 41.85 10.78 13.05
C LYS A 227 42.28 9.39 13.51
N TYR A 228 41.57 8.34 13.10
CA TYR A 228 41.81 6.96 13.54
C TYR A 228 42.55 6.08 12.50
N GLY A 229 43.00 6.69 11.40
CA GLY A 229 43.69 5.99 10.31
C GLY A 229 42.82 4.93 9.62
N THR A 230 41.51 5.17 9.55
CA THR A 230 40.53 4.37 8.82
C THR A 230 40.31 4.99 7.44
N LEU A 231 40.15 4.17 6.40
CA LEU A 231 39.89 4.67 5.05
C LEU A 231 38.39 4.93 4.85
N PHE A 232 38.04 5.84 3.95
CA PHE A 232 36.66 6.20 3.65
C PHE A 232 36.28 5.86 2.20
N LEU A 233 35.18 5.12 2.04
CA LEU A 233 34.55 4.81 0.75
C LEU A 233 33.25 5.57 0.59
N ALA A 234 33.16 6.32 -0.51
CA ALA A 234 31.91 6.86 -1.02
C ALA A 234 31.29 5.89 -2.04
N ASP A 235 30.18 5.26 -1.67
CA ASP A 235 29.39 4.42 -2.57
C ASP A 235 28.47 5.33 -3.40
N GLY A 236 28.93 5.66 -4.60
CA GLY A 236 28.25 6.54 -5.56
C GLY A 236 27.38 5.78 -6.55
N VAL A 237 27.08 4.49 -6.33
CA VAL A 237 26.37 3.65 -7.32
C VAL A 237 24.98 4.19 -7.66
N GLN A 238 24.28 4.84 -6.73
CA GLN A 238 22.99 5.52 -7.01
C GLN A 238 23.08 7.04 -7.07
N THR A 239 23.93 7.65 -6.25
CA THR A 239 23.98 9.10 -6.04
C THR A 239 24.99 9.81 -6.93
N GLY A 240 25.82 9.05 -7.66
CA GLY A 240 26.79 9.57 -8.63
C GLY A 240 26.21 9.84 -10.01
N LEU A 241 27.12 10.15 -10.94
CA LEU A 241 26.82 10.39 -12.36
C LEU A 241 25.77 11.48 -12.58
N GLY A 242 25.90 12.61 -11.88
CA GLY A 242 25.04 13.79 -12.09
C GLY A 242 23.70 13.74 -11.37
N ARG A 243 23.32 12.60 -10.76
CA ARG A 243 21.97 12.38 -10.22
C ARG A 243 21.54 13.39 -9.15
N THR A 244 22.49 13.88 -8.37
CA THR A 244 22.29 14.82 -7.26
C THR A 244 22.48 16.29 -7.66
N GLY A 245 22.73 16.58 -8.95
CA GLY A 245 23.22 17.89 -9.44
C GLY A 245 24.75 18.01 -9.40
N TYR A 246 25.42 17.09 -8.70
CA TYR A 246 26.88 17.00 -8.64
C TYR A 246 27.37 15.81 -9.45
N ARG A 247 28.65 15.82 -9.87
CA ARG A 247 29.22 14.69 -10.62
C ARG A 247 29.15 13.43 -9.78
N TRP A 248 29.50 13.57 -8.50
CA TRP A 248 29.37 12.53 -7.50
C TRP A 248 28.65 13.06 -6.27
N GLY A 249 27.67 12.32 -5.74
CA GLY A 249 26.85 12.82 -4.63
C GLY A 249 27.65 13.27 -3.40
N ILE A 250 28.82 12.68 -3.14
CA ILE A 250 29.70 13.07 -2.03
C ILE A 250 30.25 14.52 -2.16
N GLU A 251 30.35 15.04 -3.38
CA GLU A 251 30.80 16.42 -3.66
C GLU A 251 29.83 17.46 -3.11
N ALA A 252 28.54 17.11 -2.95
CA ALA A 252 27.55 18.01 -2.38
C ALA A 252 27.87 18.46 -0.95
N TRP A 253 28.75 17.73 -0.26
CA TRP A 253 29.25 18.05 1.08
C TRP A 253 30.75 18.36 1.11
N GLY A 254 31.39 18.53 -0.06
CA GLY A 254 32.81 18.89 -0.16
C GLY A 254 33.76 17.85 0.43
N VAL A 255 33.39 16.56 0.40
CA VAL A 255 34.19 15.47 0.96
C VAL A 255 34.96 14.75 -0.15
N GLU A 256 36.26 14.60 0.05
CA GLU A 256 37.16 13.80 -0.82
C GLU A 256 37.35 12.41 -0.21
N PRO A 257 36.90 11.32 -0.87
CA PRO A 257 37.03 9.97 -0.32
C PRO A 257 38.37 9.31 -0.71
N ASP A 258 38.71 8.21 -0.03
CA ASP A 258 39.86 7.36 -0.40
C ASP A 258 39.50 6.37 -1.53
N PHE A 259 38.22 5.96 -1.55
CA PHE A 259 37.60 5.12 -2.57
C PHE A 259 36.30 5.74 -3.08
N LEU A 260 36.05 5.67 -4.38
CA LEU A 260 34.75 5.96 -4.97
C LEU A 260 34.28 4.75 -5.78
N VAL A 261 33.08 4.27 -5.48
CA VAL A 261 32.46 3.17 -6.25
C VAL A 261 31.33 3.71 -7.13
N THR A 262 31.29 3.24 -8.37
CA THR A 262 30.26 3.57 -9.35
C THR A 262 29.84 2.34 -10.15
N GLY A 263 28.64 2.36 -10.71
CA GLY A 263 28.03 1.27 -11.46
C GLY A 263 26.74 1.74 -12.09
N LYS A 264 25.72 0.87 -12.17
CA LYS A 264 24.35 1.21 -12.62
C LYS A 264 24.35 2.14 -13.85
N GLY A 265 24.13 3.45 -13.68
CA GLY A 265 24.14 4.43 -14.77
C GLY A 265 25.40 4.40 -15.66
N LEU A 266 26.55 3.98 -15.12
CA LEU A 266 27.80 3.83 -15.87
C LEU A 266 27.68 2.81 -17.01
N SER A 267 26.78 1.83 -16.88
CA SER A 267 26.47 0.86 -17.94
C SER A 267 25.78 1.48 -19.17
N GLY A 268 25.30 2.72 -19.05
CA GLY A 268 24.40 3.35 -20.01
C GLY A 268 23.07 2.62 -20.18
N GLY A 269 22.74 1.68 -19.28
CA GLY A 269 21.60 0.77 -19.41
C GLY A 269 21.76 -0.29 -20.52
N LEU A 270 22.96 -0.47 -21.08
CA LEU A 270 23.22 -1.36 -22.21
C LEU A 270 24.20 -2.51 -21.90
N TYR A 271 25.35 -2.21 -21.28
CA TYR A 271 26.37 -3.22 -21.02
C TYR A 271 26.83 -3.19 -19.55
N PRO A 272 26.78 -4.32 -18.80
CA PRO A 272 27.15 -4.36 -17.39
C PRO A 272 28.56 -3.77 -17.14
N MET A 273 28.62 -2.73 -16.31
CA MET A 273 29.86 -2.05 -15.97
C MET A 273 29.76 -1.38 -14.61
N ALA A 274 30.80 -1.57 -13.81
CA ALA A 274 31.04 -0.89 -12.54
C ALA A 274 32.54 -0.69 -12.36
N ALA A 275 32.90 0.20 -11.44
CA ALA A 275 34.28 0.53 -11.14
C ALA A 275 34.44 0.93 -9.68
N VAL A 276 35.60 0.59 -9.12
CA VAL A 276 36.15 1.27 -7.94
C VAL A 276 37.32 2.14 -8.41
N VAL A 277 37.24 3.42 -8.06
CA VAL A 277 38.32 4.40 -8.25
C VAL A 277 39.00 4.59 -6.89
N MET A 278 40.32 4.59 -6.89
CA MET A 278 41.14 4.53 -5.68
C MET A 278 42.24 5.58 -5.72
N SER A 279 42.55 6.16 -4.56
CA SER A 279 43.78 6.92 -4.38
C SER A 279 45.03 6.06 -4.66
N ALA A 280 46.18 6.71 -4.87
CA ALA A 280 47.43 5.99 -5.11
C ALA A 280 47.79 5.05 -3.96
N GLN A 281 47.55 5.46 -2.71
CA GLN A 281 47.77 4.63 -1.53
C GLN A 281 46.85 3.40 -1.52
N CYS A 282 45.56 3.60 -1.79
CA CYS A 282 44.54 2.56 -1.75
C CYS A 282 44.73 1.50 -2.85
N GLY A 283 45.14 1.93 -4.04
CA GLY A 283 45.38 1.08 -5.20
C GLY A 283 46.80 0.52 -5.32
N ASN A 284 47.73 0.82 -4.40
CA ASN A 284 49.15 0.49 -4.58
C ASN A 284 49.42 -1.02 -4.77
N TRP A 285 48.55 -1.88 -4.24
CA TRP A 285 48.65 -3.32 -4.42
C TRP A 285 48.60 -3.76 -5.90
N LEU A 286 48.11 -2.92 -6.81
CA LEU A 286 48.18 -3.17 -8.26
C LEU A 286 49.61 -3.18 -8.79
N ASN A 287 50.52 -2.42 -8.16
CA ASN A 287 51.95 -2.46 -8.46
C ASN A 287 52.62 -3.69 -7.84
N ASP A 288 52.23 -4.04 -6.62
CA ASP A 288 52.80 -5.16 -5.86
C ASP A 288 52.33 -6.53 -6.40
N ASN A 289 51.05 -6.61 -6.78
CA ASN A 289 50.38 -7.79 -7.32
C ASN A 289 49.28 -7.38 -8.33
N GLY A 290 49.69 -7.09 -9.57
CA GLY A 290 48.78 -6.72 -10.66
C GLY A 290 47.72 -7.76 -11.05
N TRP A 291 47.80 -8.98 -10.52
CA TRP A 291 46.78 -10.03 -10.68
C TRP A 291 45.98 -10.31 -9.39
N GLY A 292 46.08 -9.45 -8.36
CA GLY A 292 45.43 -9.63 -7.06
C GLY A 292 43.89 -9.60 -7.09
N HIS A 293 43.30 -9.09 -8.17
CA HIS A 293 41.88 -9.23 -8.48
C HIS A 293 41.66 -9.29 -9.99
N VAL A 294 41.27 -10.47 -10.47
CA VAL A 294 40.95 -10.71 -11.88
C VAL A 294 39.44 -10.91 -12.02
N SER A 295 38.82 -10.19 -12.94
CA SER A 295 37.42 -10.37 -13.32
C SER A 295 37.32 -10.64 -14.82
N THR A 296 36.73 -11.77 -15.21
CA THR A 296 36.66 -12.20 -16.62
C THR A 296 35.89 -11.21 -17.48
N PHE A 297 34.77 -10.69 -16.96
CA PHE A 297 33.92 -9.72 -17.65
C PHE A 297 34.12 -8.28 -17.18
N GLY A 298 34.86 -8.07 -16.08
CA GLY A 298 35.18 -6.76 -15.56
C GLY A 298 36.03 -5.96 -16.55
N GLY A 299 35.55 -4.77 -16.92
CA GLY A 299 36.23 -3.91 -17.88
C GLY A 299 36.26 -4.52 -19.28
N SER A 300 35.13 -5.06 -19.76
CA SER A 300 35.01 -5.48 -21.15
C SER A 300 35.31 -4.32 -22.10
N ASP A 301 36.00 -4.58 -23.21
CA ASP A 301 36.40 -3.51 -24.14
C ASP A 301 35.18 -2.79 -24.72
N LEU A 302 34.18 -3.55 -25.16
CA LEU A 302 32.89 -3.01 -25.62
C LEU A 302 32.16 -2.21 -24.52
N GLY A 303 32.13 -2.73 -23.29
CA GLY A 303 31.48 -2.05 -22.17
C GLY A 303 32.19 -0.74 -21.82
N CYS A 304 33.52 -0.70 -21.90
CA CYS A 304 34.30 0.51 -21.63
C CYS A 304 34.01 1.63 -22.65
N VAL A 305 33.80 1.30 -23.93
CA VAL A 305 33.39 2.26 -24.95
C VAL A 305 32.02 2.88 -24.61
N VAL A 306 31.05 2.05 -24.25
CA VAL A 306 29.70 2.51 -23.86
C VAL A 306 29.75 3.34 -22.59
N ALA A 307 30.47 2.86 -21.57
CA ALA A 307 30.56 3.52 -20.27
C ALA A 307 31.27 4.87 -20.34
N LEU A 308 32.29 5.03 -21.20
CA LEU A 308 32.94 6.32 -21.42
C LEU A 308 31.94 7.35 -21.96
N LYS A 309 31.17 6.98 -22.99
CA LYS A 309 30.15 7.88 -23.55
C LYS A 309 29.02 8.15 -22.55
N ALA A 310 28.61 7.16 -21.76
CA ALA A 310 27.61 7.34 -20.71
C ALA A 310 28.10 8.33 -19.63
N LEU A 311 29.37 8.22 -19.21
CA LEU A 311 30.01 9.16 -18.29
C LEU A 311 30.02 10.58 -18.86
N GLU A 312 30.47 10.76 -20.11
CA GLU A 312 30.50 12.05 -20.81
C GLU A 312 29.10 12.70 -20.87
N LEU A 313 28.06 11.93 -21.23
CA LEU A 313 26.70 12.43 -21.30
C LEU A 313 26.13 12.78 -19.92
N CYS A 314 26.33 11.93 -18.91
CA CYS A 314 25.82 12.19 -17.57
C CYS A 314 26.46 13.42 -16.92
N LEU A 315 27.74 13.66 -17.18
CA LEU A 315 28.53 14.73 -16.55
C LEU A 315 28.67 15.99 -17.40
N SER A 316 27.94 16.09 -18.52
CA SER A 316 27.96 17.30 -19.34
C SER A 316 27.29 18.48 -18.61
N ASP A 317 27.79 19.71 -18.84
CA ASP A 317 27.21 20.92 -18.23
C ASP A 317 25.72 21.07 -18.55
N ALA A 318 25.30 20.68 -19.76
CA ALA A 318 23.90 20.71 -20.17
C ALA A 318 23.05 19.73 -19.35
N THR A 319 23.54 18.52 -19.10
CA THR A 319 22.85 17.52 -18.28
C THR A 319 22.75 17.96 -16.83
N LEU A 320 23.85 18.45 -16.23
CA LEU A 320 23.83 18.91 -14.84
C LEU A 320 22.91 20.12 -14.65
N SER A 321 22.95 21.08 -15.58
CA SER A 321 22.01 22.21 -15.55
C SER A 321 20.56 21.77 -15.68
N ASN A 322 20.27 20.77 -16.52
CA ASN A 322 18.91 20.22 -16.65
C ASN A 322 18.46 19.52 -15.37
N VAL A 323 19.34 18.75 -14.72
CA VAL A 323 19.06 18.11 -13.43
C VAL A 323 18.63 19.16 -12.40
N ASP A 324 19.38 20.25 -12.27
CA ASP A 324 19.07 21.31 -11.30
C ASP A 324 17.72 21.99 -11.61
N GLU A 325 17.46 22.31 -12.89
CA GLU A 325 16.22 22.94 -13.33
C GLU A 325 15.00 22.05 -13.07
N GLN A 326 15.02 20.80 -13.55
CA GLN A 326 13.88 19.91 -13.48
C GLN A 326 13.66 19.38 -12.05
N ALA A 327 14.73 19.20 -11.26
CA ALA A 327 14.60 18.85 -9.84
C ALA A 327 13.84 19.93 -9.06
N GLY A 328 14.18 21.20 -9.27
CA GLY A 328 13.47 22.32 -8.66
C GLY A 328 12.00 22.37 -9.10
N TYR A 329 11.74 22.09 -10.38
CA TYR A 329 10.39 22.11 -10.90
C TYR A 329 9.48 21.02 -10.34
N ILE A 330 9.94 19.77 -10.35
CA ILE A 330 9.18 18.64 -9.77
C ILE A 330 8.94 18.86 -8.28
N ARG A 331 9.94 19.38 -7.55
CA ARG A 331 9.77 19.72 -6.14
C ARG A 331 8.62 20.70 -5.92
N GLN A 332 8.61 21.79 -6.68
CA GLN A 332 7.58 22.81 -6.57
C GLN A 332 6.19 22.24 -6.85
N GLY A 333 6.06 21.37 -7.86
CA GLY A 333 4.79 20.70 -8.17
C GLY A 333 4.32 19.77 -7.04
N LEU A 334 5.20 18.92 -6.52
CA LEU A 334 4.88 18.03 -5.40
C LEU A 334 4.51 18.81 -4.14
N GLU A 335 5.19 19.91 -3.83
CA GLU A 335 4.87 20.79 -2.69
C GLU A 335 3.50 21.48 -2.85
N GLN A 336 3.00 21.67 -4.07
CA GLN A 336 1.64 22.18 -4.32
C GLN A 336 0.58 21.08 -4.14
N ILE A 337 0.90 19.84 -4.50
CA ILE A 337 0.00 18.68 -4.38
C ILE A 337 -0.14 18.25 -2.91
N MET A 338 0.98 18.20 -2.18
CA MET A 338 1.08 17.61 -0.84
C MET A 338 0.02 18.09 0.19
N PRO A 339 -0.31 19.39 0.33
CA PRO A 339 -1.30 19.86 1.29
C PRO A 339 -2.72 19.34 1.04
N ARG A 340 -3.02 18.86 -0.18
CA ARG A 340 -4.34 18.30 -0.55
C ARG A 340 -4.51 16.85 -0.07
N PHE A 341 -3.44 16.18 0.34
CA PHE A 341 -3.42 14.74 0.66
C PHE A 341 -2.66 14.46 1.97
N PRO A 342 -3.34 14.40 3.13
CA PRO A 342 -2.70 14.27 4.44
C PRO A 342 -1.81 13.03 4.63
N PHE A 343 -2.00 11.98 3.82
CA PHE A 343 -1.15 10.79 3.84
C PHE A 343 0.22 11.01 3.19
N PHE A 344 0.41 12.06 2.38
CA PHE A 344 1.68 12.46 1.78
C PHE A 344 2.32 13.54 2.66
N THR A 345 3.40 13.20 3.37
CA THR A 345 3.88 13.96 4.54
C THR A 345 5.19 14.69 4.33
N GLY A 346 5.96 14.35 3.30
CA GLY A 346 7.28 14.95 3.09
C GLY A 346 7.98 14.57 1.80
N ILE A 347 9.02 15.31 1.47
CA ILE A 347 9.86 15.12 0.28
C ILE A 347 11.32 15.16 0.73
N ARG A 348 12.03 14.05 0.57
CA ARG A 348 13.48 13.95 0.75
C ARG A 348 14.14 14.11 -0.61
N GLN A 349 14.98 15.13 -0.79
CA GLN A 349 15.49 15.44 -2.13
C GLN A 349 16.89 16.07 -2.17
N LYS A 350 17.70 15.58 -3.12
CA LYS A 350 18.90 16.26 -3.64
C LYS A 350 19.01 16.00 -5.14
N GLY A 351 18.89 17.04 -5.96
CA GLY A 351 18.76 16.87 -7.41
C GLY A 351 17.56 15.99 -7.76
N LEU A 352 17.76 14.99 -8.62
CA LEU A 352 16.75 14.01 -9.01
C LEU A 352 16.81 12.71 -8.18
N VAL A 353 17.54 12.71 -7.06
CA VAL A 353 17.35 11.72 -5.99
C VAL A 353 16.17 12.21 -5.15
N MET A 354 15.01 11.54 -5.26
CA MET A 354 13.83 11.90 -4.47
C MET A 354 13.20 10.69 -3.77
N GLY A 355 12.86 10.88 -2.49
CA GLY A 355 12.02 10.00 -1.69
C GLY A 355 10.75 10.74 -1.29
N LEU A 356 9.59 10.14 -1.51
CA LEU A 356 8.30 10.71 -1.12
C LEU A 356 7.81 10.02 0.15
N GLU A 357 7.60 10.79 1.22
CA GLU A 357 7.28 10.28 2.55
C GLU A 357 5.78 10.20 2.76
N PHE A 358 5.32 9.11 3.37
CA PHE A 358 3.92 8.88 3.69
C PHE A 358 3.72 8.70 5.20
N ILE A 359 2.48 8.85 5.65
CA ILE A 359 2.14 8.76 7.07
C ILE A 359 2.47 7.39 7.69
N ASP A 360 2.41 6.33 6.88
CA ASP A 360 2.83 4.98 7.25
C ASP A 360 3.15 4.12 6.01
N SER A 361 3.66 2.90 6.24
CA SER A 361 4.00 1.96 5.17
C SER A 361 2.78 1.46 4.41
N THR A 362 1.63 1.33 5.06
CA THR A 362 0.38 0.94 4.39
C THR A 362 0.03 1.95 3.29
N SER A 363 0.09 3.24 3.61
CA SER A 363 -0.17 4.34 2.69
C SER A 363 0.84 4.33 1.52
N SER A 364 2.12 4.10 1.77
CA SER A 364 3.13 4.06 0.71
C SER A 364 2.95 2.86 -0.24
N TRP A 365 2.61 1.67 0.27
CA TRP A 365 2.35 0.47 -0.53
C TRP A 365 1.10 0.63 -1.39
N MET A 366 0.03 1.20 -0.82
CA MET A 366 -1.18 1.52 -1.57
C MET A 366 -0.92 2.62 -2.60
N MET A 367 -0.09 3.61 -2.28
CA MET A 367 0.34 4.63 -3.23
C MET A 367 1.19 4.04 -4.37
N MET A 368 2.06 3.07 -4.09
CA MET A 368 2.80 2.33 -5.13
C MET A 368 1.83 1.68 -6.12
N LYS A 369 0.77 1.05 -5.61
CA LYS A 369 -0.29 0.45 -6.41
C LYS A 369 -1.09 1.50 -7.20
N ALA A 370 -1.44 2.62 -6.55
CA ALA A 370 -2.12 3.73 -7.19
C ALA A 370 -1.32 4.32 -8.36
N LEU A 371 -0.03 4.56 -8.15
CA LEU A 371 0.89 5.02 -9.19
C LEU A 371 0.91 4.03 -10.36
N TYR A 372 1.00 2.73 -10.07
CA TYR A 372 0.97 1.71 -11.11
C TYR A 372 -0.32 1.79 -11.95
N GLU A 373 -1.49 1.98 -11.31
CA GLU A 373 -2.76 2.16 -12.01
C GLU A 373 -2.83 3.45 -12.83
N CYS A 374 -2.22 4.53 -12.35
CA CYS A 374 -2.10 5.79 -13.07
C CYS A 374 -0.90 5.83 -14.06
N GLY A 375 -0.26 4.68 -14.32
CA GLY A 375 0.79 4.56 -15.33
C GLY A 375 2.15 5.09 -14.89
N ILE A 376 2.46 5.13 -13.60
CA ILE A 376 3.79 5.39 -13.03
C ILE A 376 4.31 4.14 -12.33
N TRP A 377 5.57 3.79 -12.56
CA TRP A 377 6.27 2.79 -11.77
C TRP A 377 7.27 3.45 -10.82
N ALA A 378 6.96 3.38 -9.54
CA ALA A 378 7.84 3.68 -8.41
C ALA A 378 7.83 2.49 -7.45
N ILE A 379 8.75 2.44 -6.49
CA ILE A 379 8.84 1.33 -5.53
C ILE A 379 9.06 1.84 -4.11
N VAL A 380 8.46 1.17 -3.14
CA VAL A 380 8.71 1.40 -1.72
C VAL A 380 10.18 1.11 -1.38
N ALA A 381 10.78 1.94 -0.51
CA ALA A 381 12.13 1.73 -0.01
C ALA A 381 12.17 0.57 0.99
N ALA A 382 13.24 -0.23 0.96
CA ALA A 382 13.29 -1.50 1.66
C ALA A 382 13.51 -1.38 3.19
N PHE A 383 14.27 -0.37 3.64
CA PHE A 383 14.57 -0.16 5.07
C PHE A 383 13.67 0.89 5.73
N ASP A 384 13.06 1.76 4.93
CA ASP A 384 12.05 2.72 5.38
C ASP A 384 10.83 2.58 4.46
N GLU A 385 9.94 1.66 4.81
CA GLU A 385 8.76 1.38 4.00
C GLU A 385 7.76 2.54 4.00
N THR A 386 7.94 3.60 4.79
CA THR A 386 7.09 4.79 4.70
C THR A 386 7.41 5.67 3.49
N VAL A 387 8.44 5.33 2.71
CA VAL A 387 8.96 6.16 1.63
C VAL A 387 8.92 5.46 0.27
N LEU A 388 8.44 6.17 -0.75
CA LEU A 388 8.57 5.75 -2.16
C LEU A 388 9.83 6.32 -2.79
N GLN A 389 10.57 5.47 -3.50
CA GLN A 389 11.66 5.90 -4.36
C GLN A 389 11.09 6.48 -5.66
N PHE A 390 11.25 7.79 -5.87
CA PHE A 390 10.67 8.53 -6.98
C PHE A 390 11.78 9.31 -7.72
N LYS A 391 12.41 8.68 -8.72
CA LYS A 391 13.64 9.14 -9.35
C LYS A 391 13.43 9.38 -10.85
N PRO A 392 13.20 10.63 -11.28
CA PRO A 392 13.12 10.98 -12.70
C PRO A 392 14.45 10.80 -13.41
N GLY A 393 14.45 10.74 -14.75
CA GLY A 393 15.64 10.64 -15.59
C GLY A 393 16.50 11.90 -15.69
N LEU A 394 17.77 11.82 -16.07
CA LEU A 394 18.64 13.01 -16.18
C LEU A 394 18.26 13.93 -17.36
N LEU A 395 17.66 13.37 -18.41
CA LEU A 395 17.35 14.05 -19.67
C LEU A 395 15.86 14.36 -19.83
N ILE A 396 15.10 14.32 -18.73
CA ILE A 396 13.68 14.72 -18.74
C ILE A 396 13.55 16.19 -19.10
N ASP A 397 12.42 16.55 -19.71
CA ASP A 397 12.07 17.93 -20.02
C ASP A 397 10.82 18.35 -19.22
N ARG A 398 10.38 19.57 -19.50
CA ARG A 398 9.23 20.18 -18.82
C ARG A 398 7.94 19.40 -19.03
N GLU A 399 7.69 18.94 -20.26
CA GLU A 399 6.48 18.20 -20.62
C GLU A 399 6.42 16.86 -19.88
N TYR A 400 7.55 16.15 -19.78
CA TYR A 400 7.64 14.95 -18.96
C TYR A 400 7.35 15.23 -17.48
N CYS A 401 7.87 16.33 -16.93
CA CYS A 401 7.60 16.70 -15.54
C CYS A 401 6.11 17.00 -15.29
N ASP A 402 5.48 17.74 -16.20
CA ASP A 402 4.05 18.08 -16.12
C ASP A 402 3.19 16.81 -16.09
N GLU A 403 3.47 15.88 -16.98
CA GLU A 403 2.75 14.60 -17.06
C GLU A 403 2.95 13.75 -15.80
N VAL A 404 4.18 13.67 -15.28
CA VAL A 404 4.48 12.92 -14.05
C VAL A 404 3.77 13.52 -12.83
N LEU A 405 3.73 14.86 -12.72
CA LEU A 405 3.02 15.54 -11.65
C LEU A 405 1.50 15.33 -11.75
N SER A 406 0.94 15.43 -12.96
CA SER A 406 -0.48 15.15 -13.20
C SER A 406 -0.85 13.73 -12.78
N ARG A 407 -0.09 12.73 -13.24
CA ARG A 407 -0.33 11.32 -12.89
C ARG A 407 -0.10 11.01 -11.42
N PHE A 408 0.86 11.68 -10.78
CA PHE A 408 1.08 11.53 -9.34
C PHE A 408 -0.13 12.04 -8.56
N GLU A 409 -0.67 13.20 -8.94
CA GLU A 409 -1.89 13.74 -8.35
C GLU A 409 -3.09 12.80 -8.62
N GLU A 410 -3.28 12.34 -9.86
CA GLU A 410 -4.29 11.33 -10.19
C GLU A 410 -4.17 10.07 -9.32
N ALA A 411 -2.95 9.60 -9.05
CA ALA A 411 -2.71 8.47 -8.16
C ALA A 411 -3.07 8.77 -6.70
N CYS A 412 -2.77 9.97 -6.20
CA CYS A 412 -3.22 10.39 -4.87
C CYS A 412 -4.75 10.36 -4.77
N ILE A 413 -5.44 10.84 -5.80
CA ILE A 413 -6.90 10.77 -5.85
C ILE A 413 -7.40 9.32 -5.97
N TRP A 414 -6.78 8.52 -6.84
CA TRP A 414 -7.13 7.11 -7.00
C TRP A 414 -7.05 6.38 -5.66
N LEU A 415 -6.00 6.66 -4.88
CA LEU A 415 -5.80 6.10 -3.55
C LEU A 415 -6.90 6.50 -2.56
N VAL A 416 -7.33 7.77 -2.57
CA VAL A 416 -8.47 8.23 -1.75
C VAL A 416 -9.75 7.45 -2.09
N ASN A 417 -9.93 7.10 -3.36
CA ASN A 417 -11.15 6.45 -3.84
C ASN A 417 -11.16 4.94 -3.59
N HIS A 418 -10.03 4.27 -3.79
CA HIS A 418 -9.93 2.81 -3.72
C HIS A 418 -9.23 2.31 -2.45
N GLY A 419 -8.84 3.22 -1.56
CA GLY A 419 -8.05 2.89 -0.38
C GLY A 419 -8.77 1.93 0.57
N GLY A 420 -10.08 2.12 0.76
CA GLY A 420 -10.93 1.22 1.53
C GLY A 420 -10.95 -0.20 0.95
N GLU A 421 -11.14 -0.32 -0.37
CA GLU A 421 -11.15 -1.61 -1.07
C GLU A 421 -9.81 -2.34 -0.94
N LEU A 422 -8.68 -1.64 -1.11
CA LEU A 422 -7.35 -2.23 -0.99
C LEU A 422 -7.05 -2.73 0.43
N MET A 423 -7.45 -1.94 1.44
CA MET A 423 -7.33 -2.33 2.86
C MET A 423 -8.17 -3.56 3.18
N MET A 424 -9.30 -3.73 2.49
CA MET A 424 -10.16 -4.90 2.65
C MET A 424 -9.73 -6.11 1.81
N ALA A 425 -9.13 -5.90 0.64
CA ALA A 425 -8.62 -6.94 -0.24
C ALA A 425 -7.35 -7.60 0.32
N SER A 426 -6.55 -6.83 1.07
CA SER A 426 -5.38 -7.37 1.77
C SER A 426 -5.76 -8.17 3.03
N ALA A 427 -6.98 -7.97 3.54
CA ALA A 427 -7.47 -8.53 4.80
C ALA A 427 -8.15 -9.90 4.75
N GLY A 428 -7.96 -10.74 3.72
CA GLY A 428 -8.53 -12.09 3.77
C GLY A 428 -8.08 -13.07 2.69
N SER A 429 -7.39 -14.14 3.11
CA SER A 429 -7.41 -15.41 2.39
C SER A 429 -7.31 -16.58 3.39
N ASP A 430 -8.45 -17.00 3.94
CA ASP A 430 -8.60 -18.33 4.55
C ASP A 430 -8.84 -19.34 3.42
N ASP A 431 -7.75 -19.77 2.78
CA ASP A 431 -7.70 -20.57 1.54
C ASP A 431 -8.50 -21.89 1.61
N GLU A 432 -8.66 -22.48 2.81
CA GLU A 432 -9.42 -23.72 3.01
C GLU A 432 -10.95 -23.52 2.95
N SER A 433 -11.46 -22.37 3.38
CA SER A 433 -12.91 -22.09 3.44
C SER A 433 -13.50 -21.76 2.06
N VAL A 434 -12.71 -21.10 1.20
CA VAL A 434 -13.05 -20.79 -0.18
C VAL A 434 -13.14 -22.06 -1.02
N ALA A 435 -12.22 -23.01 -0.82
CA ALA A 435 -12.23 -24.30 -1.50
C ALA A 435 -13.51 -25.09 -1.18
N ALA A 436 -13.94 -25.11 0.08
CA ALA A 436 -15.17 -25.77 0.50
C ALA A 436 -16.43 -25.13 -0.13
N ALA A 437 -16.53 -23.80 -0.11
CA ALA A 437 -17.65 -23.08 -0.73
C ALA A 437 -17.71 -23.28 -2.25
N THR A 438 -16.55 -23.33 -2.92
CA THR A 438 -16.46 -23.53 -4.38
C THR A 438 -16.97 -24.91 -4.80
N GLN A 439 -16.74 -25.95 -4.00
CA GLN A 439 -17.15 -27.33 -4.31
C GLN A 439 -18.67 -27.53 -4.40
N ILE A 440 -19.45 -26.73 -3.65
CA ILE A 440 -20.92 -26.88 -3.61
C ILE A 440 -21.64 -26.06 -4.70
N VAL A 441 -20.94 -25.16 -5.41
CA VAL A 441 -21.53 -24.30 -6.45
C VAL A 441 -22.26 -25.09 -7.54
N PRO A 442 -21.68 -26.13 -8.17
CA PRO A 442 -22.39 -26.88 -9.23
C PRO A 442 -23.68 -27.55 -8.72
N LEU A 443 -23.66 -28.04 -7.49
CA LEU A 443 -24.83 -28.67 -6.87
C LEU A 443 -25.92 -27.63 -6.60
N ALA A 444 -25.57 -26.47 -6.04
CA ALA A 444 -26.50 -25.37 -5.83
C ALA A 444 -27.15 -24.93 -7.15
N LEU A 445 -26.34 -24.70 -8.20
CA LEU A 445 -26.82 -24.24 -9.51
C LEU A 445 -27.80 -25.21 -10.20
N SER A 446 -27.74 -26.51 -9.89
CA SER A 446 -28.67 -27.50 -10.45
C SER A 446 -30.14 -27.23 -10.09
N HIS A 447 -30.39 -26.59 -8.94
CA HIS A 447 -31.73 -26.17 -8.50
C HIS A 447 -32.33 -25.07 -9.39
N TRP A 448 -31.49 -24.32 -10.11
CA TRP A 448 -31.90 -23.30 -11.09
C TRP A 448 -31.71 -23.74 -12.55
N GLY A 449 -31.20 -24.96 -12.79
CA GLY A 449 -30.93 -25.45 -14.16
C GLY A 449 -29.67 -24.86 -14.78
N LEU A 450 -28.74 -24.42 -13.94
CA LEU A 450 -27.49 -23.77 -14.31
C LEU A 450 -26.28 -24.67 -14.02
N GLU A 451 -26.45 -25.99 -13.99
CA GLU A 451 -25.37 -26.95 -13.67
C GLU A 451 -24.15 -26.88 -14.61
N ASN A 452 -24.32 -26.32 -15.81
CA ASN A 452 -23.26 -26.11 -16.80
C ASN A 452 -22.85 -24.64 -16.96
N ALA A 453 -23.28 -23.75 -16.05
CA ALA A 453 -22.91 -22.34 -16.07
C ALA A 453 -21.45 -22.15 -15.63
N GLU A 454 -20.78 -21.17 -16.23
CA GLU A 454 -19.47 -20.72 -15.75
C GLU A 454 -19.66 -19.90 -14.48
N PHE A 455 -18.75 -20.01 -13.52
CA PHE A 455 -18.84 -19.24 -12.28
C PHE A 455 -17.47 -18.79 -11.77
N HIS A 456 -17.46 -17.63 -11.12
CA HIS A 456 -16.27 -17.01 -10.55
C HIS A 456 -16.58 -16.41 -9.18
N LEU A 457 -15.74 -16.67 -8.19
CA LEU A 457 -15.86 -16.04 -6.88
C LEU A 457 -15.64 -14.52 -7.02
N ILE A 458 -16.56 -13.72 -6.46
CA ILE A 458 -16.50 -12.26 -6.43
C ILE A 458 -16.06 -11.76 -5.06
N LYS A 459 -16.69 -12.28 -3.99
CA LYS A 459 -16.46 -11.84 -2.61
C LYS A 459 -16.55 -13.07 -1.70
N HIS A 460 -15.60 -13.22 -0.78
CA HIS A 460 -15.67 -14.20 0.29
C HIS A 460 -15.37 -13.50 1.62
N ARG A 461 -16.41 -13.33 2.44
CA ARG A 461 -16.28 -12.80 3.81
C ARG A 461 -17.18 -13.60 4.75
N GLU A 462 -18.44 -13.17 4.85
CA GLU A 462 -19.48 -13.84 5.63
C GLU A 462 -20.18 -14.85 4.72
N ASN A 463 -20.71 -14.35 3.61
CA ASN A 463 -21.20 -15.14 2.51
C ASN A 463 -20.13 -15.30 1.42
N SER A 464 -20.23 -16.38 0.64
CA SER A 464 -19.45 -16.54 -0.59
C SER A 464 -20.33 -16.18 -1.77
N VAL A 465 -19.99 -15.11 -2.48
CA VAL A 465 -20.75 -14.62 -3.64
C VAL A 465 -20.00 -14.98 -4.91
N PHE A 466 -20.66 -15.70 -5.80
CA PHE A 466 -20.15 -16.10 -7.10
C PHE A 466 -20.94 -15.40 -8.21
N LYS A 467 -20.22 -14.81 -9.17
CA LYS A 467 -20.80 -14.42 -10.44
C LYS A 467 -20.99 -15.67 -11.28
N VAL A 468 -22.18 -15.85 -11.84
CA VAL A 468 -22.56 -17.02 -12.63
C VAL A 468 -22.98 -16.54 -14.01
N LEU A 469 -22.42 -17.14 -15.05
CA LEU A 469 -22.73 -16.87 -16.45
C LEU A 469 -23.41 -18.10 -17.06
N SER A 470 -24.69 -17.98 -17.39
CA SER A 470 -25.42 -19.06 -18.04
C SER A 470 -24.91 -19.31 -19.46
N PRO A 471 -25.15 -20.51 -20.03
CA PRO A 471 -24.85 -20.78 -21.44
C PRO A 471 -25.60 -19.86 -22.43
N SER A 472 -26.71 -19.24 -22.02
CA SER A 472 -27.46 -18.25 -22.78
C SER A 472 -26.87 -16.83 -22.71
N GLY A 473 -25.84 -16.60 -21.87
CA GLY A 473 -25.20 -15.30 -21.66
C GLY A 473 -25.81 -14.44 -20.55
N GLU A 474 -26.76 -14.98 -19.79
CA GLU A 474 -27.38 -14.28 -18.65
C GLU A 474 -26.48 -14.37 -17.42
N GLN A 475 -26.47 -13.31 -16.61
CA GLN A 475 -25.59 -13.18 -15.45
C GLN A 475 -26.38 -13.21 -14.15
N PHE A 476 -25.83 -13.90 -13.14
CA PHE A 476 -26.43 -14.03 -11.82
C PHE A 476 -25.38 -13.89 -10.72
N ALA A 477 -25.84 -13.57 -9.50
CA ALA A 477 -25.06 -13.64 -8.28
C ALA A 477 -25.58 -14.79 -7.41
N LEU A 478 -24.81 -15.87 -7.34
CA LEU A 478 -25.07 -16.98 -6.41
C LEU A 478 -24.45 -16.64 -5.06
N ARG A 479 -25.26 -16.57 -4.02
CA ARG A 479 -24.79 -16.40 -2.63
C ARG A 479 -24.86 -17.72 -1.90
N ILE A 480 -23.75 -18.12 -1.31
CA ILE A 480 -23.65 -19.24 -0.38
C ILE A 480 -23.56 -18.67 1.02
N HIS A 481 -24.56 -18.99 1.83
CA HIS A 481 -24.76 -18.40 3.15
C HIS A 481 -23.87 -19.02 4.22
N ARG A 482 -23.36 -18.19 5.14
CA ARG A 482 -22.59 -18.66 6.29
C ARG A 482 -23.42 -19.61 7.15
N PRO A 483 -22.88 -20.79 7.53
CA PRO A 483 -23.60 -21.71 8.40
C PRO A 483 -23.80 -21.11 9.80
N GLY A 484 -25.02 -21.20 10.31
CA GLY A 484 -25.37 -20.79 11.68
C GLY A 484 -25.40 -19.27 11.91
N TYR A 485 -25.23 -18.45 10.87
CA TYR A 485 -25.34 -16.99 10.98
C TYR A 485 -26.80 -16.54 10.94
N HIS A 486 -27.56 -17.04 9.97
CA HIS A 486 -29.02 -16.85 9.87
C HIS A 486 -29.75 -18.18 9.78
N SER A 487 -30.97 -18.20 10.31
CA SER A 487 -31.92 -19.27 10.06
C SER A 487 -32.47 -19.20 8.63
N GLU A 488 -32.97 -20.33 8.12
CA GLU A 488 -33.65 -20.38 6.81
C GLU A 488 -34.75 -19.32 6.69
N ARG A 489 -35.52 -19.13 7.76
CA ARG A 489 -36.63 -18.19 7.80
C ARG A 489 -36.17 -16.73 7.72
N GLU A 490 -35.01 -16.40 8.28
CA GLU A 490 -34.42 -15.06 8.18
C GLU A 490 -33.86 -14.79 6.79
N LEU A 491 -33.25 -15.80 6.15
CA LEU A 491 -32.78 -15.72 4.77
C LEU A 491 -33.95 -15.56 3.79
N GLN A 492 -35.05 -16.29 4.01
CA GLN A 492 -36.28 -16.10 3.22
C GLN A 492 -36.89 -14.72 3.43
N SER A 493 -36.91 -14.24 4.67
CA SER A 493 -37.45 -12.91 5.00
C SER A 493 -36.65 -11.79 4.36
N GLU A 494 -35.33 -11.94 4.24
CA GLU A 494 -34.45 -11.04 3.50
C GLU A 494 -34.90 -10.88 2.04
N LEU A 495 -35.02 -12.01 1.33
CA LEU A 495 -35.39 -12.05 -0.08
C LEU A 495 -36.81 -11.52 -0.30
N LEU A 496 -37.73 -11.81 0.64
CA LEU A 496 -39.09 -11.28 0.62
C LEU A 496 -39.11 -9.75 0.76
N TRP A 497 -38.25 -9.19 1.62
CA TRP A 497 -38.18 -7.73 1.75
C TRP A 497 -37.54 -7.09 0.51
N MET A 498 -36.47 -7.68 -0.02
CA MET A 498 -35.87 -7.22 -1.28
C MET A 498 -36.89 -7.16 -2.42
N GLN A 499 -37.74 -8.18 -2.56
CA GLN A 499 -38.83 -8.21 -3.53
C GLN A 499 -39.88 -7.12 -3.27
N ALA A 500 -40.32 -6.95 -2.01
CA ALA A 500 -41.27 -5.91 -1.64
C ALA A 500 -40.73 -4.49 -1.90
N LEU A 501 -39.44 -4.27 -1.68
CA LEU A 501 -38.76 -3.01 -2.00
C LEU A 501 -38.78 -2.74 -3.51
N ALA A 502 -38.47 -3.74 -4.33
CA ALA A 502 -38.52 -3.62 -5.78
C ALA A 502 -39.94 -3.33 -6.30
N GLU A 503 -40.97 -3.95 -5.71
CA GLU A 503 -42.38 -3.69 -6.03
C GLU A 503 -42.81 -2.25 -5.71
N ASP A 504 -42.24 -1.65 -4.66
CA ASP A 504 -42.48 -0.27 -4.24
C ASP A 504 -41.50 0.75 -4.87
N GLY A 505 -40.73 0.34 -5.89
CA GLY A 505 -39.87 1.23 -6.69
C GLY A 505 -38.52 1.57 -6.04
N ILE A 506 -38.05 0.77 -5.09
CA ILE A 506 -36.70 0.83 -4.54
C ILE A 506 -35.86 -0.26 -5.22
N ALA A 507 -34.83 0.16 -5.95
CA ALA A 507 -34.05 -0.75 -6.77
C ALA A 507 -33.23 -1.74 -5.93
N THR A 508 -33.49 -3.03 -6.10
CA THR A 508 -32.75 -4.16 -5.51
C THR A 508 -32.51 -5.21 -6.59
N PRO A 509 -31.49 -6.08 -6.46
CA PRO A 509 -31.29 -7.21 -7.36
C PRO A 509 -32.54 -8.12 -7.39
N PRO A 510 -33.10 -8.40 -8.58
CA PRO A 510 -34.22 -9.33 -8.69
C PRO A 510 -33.86 -10.70 -8.12
N VAL A 511 -34.70 -11.22 -7.22
CA VAL A 511 -34.53 -12.57 -6.65
C VAL A 511 -34.97 -13.61 -7.68
N VAL A 512 -34.14 -14.64 -7.91
CA VAL A 512 -34.40 -15.71 -8.88
C VAL A 512 -34.87 -16.98 -8.14
N PRO A 513 -36.15 -17.38 -8.26
CA PRO A 513 -36.65 -18.60 -7.61
C PRO A 513 -36.03 -19.86 -8.21
N ALA A 514 -35.84 -20.88 -7.39
CA ALA A 514 -35.47 -22.21 -7.85
C ALA A 514 -36.63 -22.90 -8.60
N LYS A 515 -36.35 -24.05 -9.23
CA LYS A 515 -37.36 -24.82 -10.01
C LYS A 515 -38.58 -25.25 -9.20
N ASP A 516 -38.44 -25.37 -7.88
CA ASP A 516 -39.53 -25.70 -6.94
C ASP A 516 -40.33 -24.48 -6.47
N GLY A 517 -39.91 -23.27 -6.87
CA GLY A 517 -40.55 -22.00 -6.52
C GLY A 517 -40.02 -21.35 -5.25
N GLU A 518 -39.13 -22.02 -4.51
CA GLU A 518 -38.51 -21.47 -3.30
C GLU A 518 -37.36 -20.52 -3.67
N CYS A 519 -37.13 -19.48 -2.86
CA CYS A 519 -36.06 -18.50 -3.11
C CYS A 519 -34.73 -18.85 -2.43
N THR A 520 -34.73 -19.86 -1.56
CA THR A 520 -33.54 -20.41 -0.89
C THR A 520 -33.50 -21.91 -1.06
N VAL A 521 -32.33 -22.48 -1.31
CA VAL A 521 -32.13 -23.94 -1.39
C VAL A 521 -31.10 -24.40 -0.39
N GLN A 522 -31.27 -25.62 0.14
CA GLN A 522 -30.32 -26.23 1.06
C GLN A 522 -29.49 -27.28 0.33
N VAL A 523 -28.16 -27.13 0.34
CA VAL A 523 -27.22 -28.08 -0.27
C VAL A 523 -26.32 -28.75 0.78
N PRO A 524 -26.02 -30.05 0.66
CA PRO A 524 -25.04 -30.72 1.50
C PRO A 524 -23.63 -30.11 1.36
N ASP A 525 -22.95 -29.89 2.48
CA ASP A 525 -21.55 -29.45 2.54
C ASP A 525 -20.69 -30.59 3.11
N SER A 526 -20.11 -31.38 2.21
CA SER A 526 -19.29 -32.55 2.55
C SER A 526 -17.91 -32.21 3.11
N ALA A 527 -17.43 -30.98 2.92
CA ALA A 527 -16.14 -30.51 3.44
C ALA A 527 -16.27 -29.87 4.84
N GLY A 528 -17.38 -29.17 5.10
CA GLY A 528 -17.66 -28.49 6.38
C GLY A 528 -18.52 -29.28 7.38
N GLY A 529 -19.01 -30.48 7.03
CA GLY A 529 -19.80 -31.32 7.92
C GLY A 529 -21.20 -30.77 8.22
N GLY A 530 -22.03 -30.57 7.19
CA GLY A 530 -23.41 -30.09 7.37
C GLY A 530 -24.14 -29.79 6.07
N SER A 531 -24.97 -28.75 6.08
CA SER A 531 -25.62 -28.18 4.89
C SER A 531 -25.44 -26.66 4.87
N ARG A 532 -25.56 -26.06 3.69
CA ARG A 532 -25.49 -24.62 3.43
C ARG A 532 -26.77 -24.18 2.73
N TYR A 533 -27.23 -22.98 3.05
CA TYR A 533 -28.29 -22.35 2.28
C TYR A 533 -27.68 -21.55 1.12
N CYS A 534 -28.36 -21.53 -0.02
CA CYS A 534 -27.96 -20.77 -1.19
C CYS A 534 -29.15 -19.98 -1.73
N SER A 535 -28.87 -18.80 -2.28
CA SER A 535 -29.86 -17.96 -2.98
C SER A 535 -29.26 -17.44 -4.28
N LEU A 536 -30.09 -17.24 -5.30
CA LEU A 536 -29.66 -16.69 -6.59
C LEU A 536 -30.35 -15.36 -6.84
N LEU A 537 -29.56 -14.35 -7.19
CA LEU A 537 -30.04 -13.02 -7.58
C LEU A 537 -29.66 -12.76 -9.04
N ALA A 538 -30.47 -11.98 -9.76
CA ALA A 538 -30.08 -11.46 -11.06
C ALA A 538 -28.90 -10.49 -10.89
N TRP A 539 -28.01 -10.47 -11.86
CA TRP A 539 -26.87 -9.57 -11.85
C TRP A 539 -27.34 -8.12 -12.08
N VAL A 540 -26.74 -7.19 -11.33
CA VAL A 540 -26.94 -5.75 -11.51
C VAL A 540 -25.60 -5.18 -11.96
N ASP A 541 -25.57 -4.56 -13.12
CA ASP A 541 -24.44 -3.78 -13.58
C ASP A 541 -24.47 -2.41 -12.91
N GLY A 542 -23.31 -1.86 -12.53
CA GLY A 542 -23.23 -0.55 -11.88
C GLY A 542 -21.89 -0.31 -11.22
N ASP A 543 -21.52 0.95 -11.07
CA ASP A 543 -20.33 1.36 -10.32
C ASP A 543 -20.67 1.46 -8.83
N LEU A 544 -19.73 1.13 -7.95
CA LEU A 544 -19.91 1.34 -6.51
C LEU A 544 -20.10 2.84 -6.22
N PHE A 545 -21.01 3.16 -5.30
CA PHE A 545 -21.35 4.53 -4.93
C PHE A 545 -20.13 5.39 -4.55
N ASP A 546 -19.14 4.79 -3.90
CA ASP A 546 -17.90 5.45 -3.48
C ASP A 546 -16.88 5.65 -4.63
N ASN A 547 -16.99 4.90 -5.73
CA ASN A 547 -16.05 4.92 -6.85
C ASN A 547 -16.38 5.98 -7.93
N LEU A 548 -17.55 6.60 -7.86
CA LEU A 548 -17.95 7.60 -8.85
C LEU A 548 -17.32 8.98 -8.56
N GLY A 549 -16.63 9.58 -9.55
CA GLY A 549 -16.40 11.03 -9.65
C GLY A 549 -15.80 11.77 -8.45
N ARG A 550 -14.78 11.22 -7.78
CA ARG A 550 -13.99 11.97 -6.79
C ARG A 550 -12.64 12.35 -7.40
N VAL A 551 -12.46 13.62 -7.80
CA VAL A 551 -11.16 14.27 -8.01
C VAL A 551 -11.29 15.80 -7.91
N GLU A 552 -10.32 16.43 -7.23
CA GLU A 552 -9.97 17.86 -7.19
C GLU A 552 -10.89 18.85 -6.43
N ASN A 553 -10.34 19.42 -5.34
CA ASN A 553 -10.82 20.60 -4.63
C ASN A 553 -12.17 20.52 -3.90
N GLY A 554 -12.33 19.56 -2.99
CA GLY A 554 -13.37 19.64 -1.95
C GLY A 554 -14.82 19.67 -2.49
N VAL A 555 -15.42 18.48 -2.57
CA VAL A 555 -16.87 18.26 -2.76
C VAL A 555 -17.49 19.01 -3.97
N VAL A 556 -17.43 18.38 -5.15
CA VAL A 556 -18.27 18.75 -6.30
C VAL A 556 -19.76 18.70 -5.88
N PRO A 557 -20.63 19.57 -6.43
CA PRO A 557 -22.10 19.46 -6.32
C PRO A 557 -22.65 18.03 -6.48
N GLU A 558 -21.97 17.17 -7.23
CA GLU A 558 -22.31 15.77 -7.47
C GLU A 558 -22.23 14.90 -6.19
N LEU A 559 -21.21 15.04 -5.34
CA LEU A 559 -21.12 14.25 -4.11
C LEU A 559 -22.20 14.68 -3.10
N LYS A 560 -22.45 15.99 -3.01
CA LYS A 560 -23.59 16.56 -2.25
C LYS A 560 -24.91 16.02 -2.76
N GLN A 561 -25.10 16.01 -4.07
CA GLN A 561 -26.30 15.48 -4.72
C GLN A 561 -26.47 13.98 -4.48
N ARG A 562 -25.38 13.21 -4.44
CA ARG A 562 -25.43 11.77 -4.15
C ARG A 562 -25.76 11.49 -2.70
N TYR A 563 -25.15 12.17 -1.72
CA TYR A 563 -25.53 12.01 -0.32
C TYR A 563 -26.97 12.51 -0.07
N ARG A 564 -27.43 13.53 -0.81
CA ARG A 564 -28.84 13.91 -0.85
C ARG A 564 -29.73 12.80 -1.42
N ALA A 565 -29.36 12.17 -2.53
CA ALA A 565 -30.09 11.05 -3.10
C ALA A 565 -30.10 9.83 -2.17
N LEU A 566 -28.99 9.58 -1.47
CA LEU A 566 -28.84 8.53 -0.49
C LEU A 566 -29.75 8.75 0.73
N GLY A 567 -29.81 9.98 1.24
CA GLY A 567 -30.76 10.34 2.30
C GLY A 567 -32.22 10.17 1.88
N ALA A 568 -32.56 10.56 0.64
CA ALA A 568 -33.89 10.33 0.08
C ALA A 568 -34.19 8.82 -0.06
N LEU A 569 -33.20 8.01 -0.48
CA LEU A 569 -33.33 6.55 -0.56
C LEU A 569 -33.58 5.93 0.81
N ALA A 570 -32.83 6.32 1.85
CA ALA A 570 -33.06 5.85 3.22
C ALA A 570 -34.46 6.22 3.72
N ALA A 571 -34.94 7.43 3.44
CA ALA A 571 -36.30 7.83 3.80
C ALA A 571 -37.38 7.01 3.07
N ARG A 572 -37.20 6.72 1.77
CA ARG A 572 -38.09 5.83 1.02
C ARG A 572 -38.08 4.41 1.58
N LEU A 573 -36.91 3.88 1.94
CA LEU A 573 -36.76 2.57 2.60
C LEU A 573 -37.58 2.51 3.90
N HIS A 574 -37.47 3.54 4.75
CA HIS A 574 -38.22 3.62 6.01
C HIS A 574 -39.73 3.77 5.78
N ASN A 575 -40.14 4.62 4.84
CA ASN A 575 -41.56 4.76 4.47
C ASN A 575 -42.17 3.44 3.97
N GLN A 576 -41.41 2.71 3.14
CA GLN A 576 -41.81 1.39 2.64
C GLN A 576 -41.97 0.41 3.81
N SER A 577 -40.96 0.34 4.65
CA SER A 577 -40.90 -0.53 5.83
C SER A 577 -42.10 -0.35 6.77
N GLU A 578 -42.56 0.88 6.99
CA GLU A 578 -43.74 1.17 7.82
C GLU A 578 -45.07 0.85 7.15
N CYS A 579 -45.18 1.16 5.86
CA CYS A 579 -46.42 0.93 5.11
C CYS A 579 -46.59 -0.54 4.73
N TRP A 580 -45.50 -1.32 4.68
CA TRP A 580 -45.51 -2.69 4.21
C TRP A 580 -46.20 -3.63 5.19
N GLN A 581 -47.22 -4.32 4.69
CA GLN A 581 -47.89 -5.41 5.40
C GLN A 581 -47.03 -6.67 5.37
N LYS A 582 -46.18 -6.79 6.39
CA LYS A 582 -45.24 -7.91 6.55
C LYS A 582 -46.01 -9.24 6.61
N PRO A 583 -45.58 -10.27 5.86
CA PRO A 583 -46.18 -11.59 5.96
C PRO A 583 -46.07 -12.16 7.39
N GLU A 584 -47.04 -12.97 7.82
CA GLU A 584 -47.06 -13.58 9.17
C GLU A 584 -45.80 -14.41 9.46
N LYS A 585 -45.15 -14.92 8.40
CA LYS A 585 -43.90 -15.69 8.50
C LYS A 585 -42.63 -14.84 8.49
N PHE A 586 -42.70 -13.51 8.33
CA PHE A 586 -41.53 -12.65 8.31
C PHE A 586 -40.79 -12.67 9.65
N GLN A 587 -39.47 -12.86 9.62
CA GLN A 587 -38.62 -12.88 10.80
C GLN A 587 -37.26 -12.28 10.45
N ARG A 588 -36.84 -11.27 11.22
CA ARG A 588 -35.49 -10.71 11.22
C ARG A 588 -35.13 -10.32 12.64
N HIS A 589 -33.84 -10.25 12.92
CA HIS A 589 -33.33 -9.77 14.22
C HIS A 589 -33.66 -8.29 14.43
N ALA A 590 -33.38 -7.79 15.63
CA ALA A 590 -33.62 -6.41 16.00
C ALA A 590 -32.32 -5.74 16.46
N TRP A 591 -31.98 -4.63 15.81
CA TRP A 591 -31.09 -3.58 16.28
C TRP A 591 -31.81 -2.70 17.30
N ASP A 592 -32.43 -3.32 18.30
CA ASP A 592 -33.07 -2.64 19.43
C ASP A 592 -32.05 -2.35 20.55
N SER A 593 -32.54 -1.84 21.68
CA SER A 593 -31.69 -1.47 22.82
C SER A 593 -30.86 -2.67 23.30
N ASP A 594 -31.45 -3.87 23.30
CA ASP A 594 -30.78 -5.10 23.68
C ASP A 594 -29.81 -5.60 22.59
N GLY A 595 -30.21 -5.52 21.32
CA GLY A 595 -29.37 -5.92 20.18
C GLY A 595 -28.12 -5.04 19.98
N LEU A 596 -28.21 -3.75 20.34
CA LEU A 596 -27.10 -2.80 20.23
C LEU A 596 -26.26 -2.70 21.50
N LEU A 597 -26.91 -2.70 22.67
CA LEU A 597 -26.30 -2.33 23.96
C LEU A 597 -26.66 -3.30 25.10
N GLY A 598 -27.43 -4.35 24.85
CA GLY A 598 -27.80 -5.34 25.86
C GLY A 598 -26.62 -6.19 26.32
N ASP A 599 -26.87 -7.21 27.14
CA ASP A 599 -25.80 -8.05 27.69
C ASP A 599 -25.16 -9.00 26.66
N ASN A 600 -25.86 -9.24 25.55
CA ASN A 600 -25.44 -10.04 24.41
C ASN A 600 -25.81 -9.29 23.10
N PRO A 601 -25.13 -8.18 22.78
CA PRO A 601 -25.42 -7.44 21.55
C PRO A 601 -25.05 -8.28 20.32
N LEU A 602 -25.69 -7.99 19.18
CA LEU A 602 -25.61 -8.81 17.96
C LEU A 602 -24.19 -9.01 17.46
N TRP A 603 -23.35 -7.98 17.54
CA TRP A 603 -21.94 -8.04 17.14
C TRP A 603 -20.97 -8.22 18.32
N GLY A 604 -21.46 -8.71 19.45
CA GLY A 604 -20.62 -9.05 20.58
C GLY A 604 -20.26 -7.87 21.48
N ARG A 605 -19.78 -8.23 22.68
CA ARG A 605 -19.59 -7.34 23.82
C ARG A 605 -18.40 -6.40 23.60
N PHE A 606 -18.60 -5.34 22.81
CA PHE A 606 -17.55 -4.40 22.39
C PHE A 606 -16.71 -3.84 23.54
N TRP A 607 -17.26 -3.72 24.75
CA TRP A 607 -16.52 -3.28 25.95
C TRP A 607 -15.47 -4.29 26.46
N GLU A 608 -15.45 -5.50 25.91
CA GLU A 608 -14.48 -6.57 26.18
C GLU A 608 -13.39 -6.65 25.13
N HIS A 609 -13.37 -5.73 24.15
CA HIS A 609 -12.33 -5.69 23.12
C HIS A 609 -10.93 -5.62 23.78
N PRO A 610 -9.98 -6.49 23.39
CA PRO A 610 -8.70 -6.66 24.09
C PRO A 610 -7.84 -5.38 24.13
N LEU A 611 -8.00 -4.51 23.12
CA LEU A 611 -7.28 -3.24 23.01
C LEU A 611 -7.85 -2.11 23.88
N ILE A 612 -9.05 -2.27 24.46
CA ILE A 612 -9.61 -1.26 25.36
C ILE A 612 -8.80 -1.29 26.67
N SER A 613 -8.12 -0.17 26.96
CA SER A 613 -7.33 -0.02 28.18
C SER A 613 -8.21 -0.03 29.44
N ALA A 614 -7.57 -0.28 30.60
CA ALA A 614 -8.26 -0.22 31.89
C ALA A 614 -8.85 1.17 32.19
N GLU A 615 -8.31 2.24 31.59
CA GLU A 615 -8.79 3.62 31.74
C GLU A 615 -9.93 3.95 30.77
N GLN A 616 -9.94 3.36 29.58
CA GLN A 616 -10.97 3.56 28.55
C GLN A 616 -12.24 2.75 28.82
N ARG A 617 -12.12 1.54 29.37
CA ARG A 617 -13.26 0.64 29.59
C ARG A 617 -14.39 1.25 30.41
N PRO A 618 -14.13 1.98 31.52
CA PRO A 618 -15.19 2.69 32.24
C PRO A 618 -15.92 3.70 31.35
N LEU A 619 -15.24 4.47 30.50
CA LEU A 619 -15.87 5.46 29.62
C LEU A 619 -16.85 4.80 28.64
N ILE A 620 -16.43 3.70 28.01
CA ILE A 620 -17.26 2.92 27.08
C ILE A 620 -18.50 2.32 27.78
N LEU A 621 -18.32 1.77 28.99
CA LEU A 621 -19.45 1.25 29.78
C LEU A 621 -20.42 2.35 30.22
N LYS A 622 -19.91 3.55 30.53
CA LYS A 622 -20.74 4.72 30.84
C LYS A 622 -21.55 5.15 29.61
N ALA A 623 -20.91 5.24 28.44
CA ALA A 623 -21.58 5.57 27.18
C ALA A 623 -22.68 4.56 26.84
N ARG A 624 -22.43 3.26 27.03
CA ARG A 624 -23.43 2.18 26.87
C ARG A 624 -24.71 2.44 27.68
N ILE A 625 -24.59 2.76 28.97
CA ILE A 625 -25.74 3.02 29.86
C ILE A 625 -26.53 4.26 29.41
N VAL A 626 -25.82 5.30 28.99
CA VAL A 626 -26.41 6.57 28.56
C VAL A 626 -27.17 6.40 27.25
N LEU A 627 -26.54 5.77 26.26
CA LEU A 627 -27.16 5.49 24.98
C LEU A 627 -28.37 4.57 25.16
N GLN A 628 -28.31 3.58 26.05
CA GLN A 628 -29.46 2.74 26.36
C GLN A 628 -30.64 3.55 26.92
N ALA A 629 -30.39 4.44 27.89
CA ALA A 629 -31.44 5.32 28.42
C ALA A 629 -31.99 6.30 27.37
N LEU A 630 -31.14 6.76 26.44
CA LEU A 630 -31.56 7.61 25.32
C LEU A 630 -32.48 6.85 24.36
N LEU A 631 -32.12 5.62 23.98
CA LEU A 631 -32.95 4.77 23.13
C LEU A 631 -34.31 4.46 23.78
N ASP A 632 -34.33 4.21 25.09
CA ASP A 632 -35.58 4.02 25.85
C ASP A 632 -36.46 5.28 25.84
N GLN A 633 -35.86 6.47 25.88
CA GLN A 633 -36.57 7.75 25.83
C GLN A 633 -37.13 8.04 24.43
N ILE A 634 -36.37 7.74 23.37
CA ILE A 634 -36.82 7.89 21.97
C ILE A 634 -37.96 6.92 21.68
N GLY A 635 -37.91 5.71 22.25
CA GLY A 635 -38.89 4.66 22.04
C GLY A 635 -38.82 4.05 20.63
N GLN A 636 -39.81 3.21 20.31
CA GLN A 636 -39.89 2.47 19.03
C GLN A 636 -41.13 2.91 18.24
N GLY A 637 -41.37 4.22 18.17
CA GLY A 637 -42.46 4.80 17.40
C GLY A 637 -42.26 4.61 15.90
N GLY A 638 -43.36 4.51 15.15
CA GLY A 638 -43.30 4.36 13.69
C GLY A 638 -42.59 5.53 13.01
N ASP A 639 -42.49 6.70 13.63
CA ASP A 639 -41.74 7.83 13.10
C ASP A 639 -40.21 7.63 13.13
N CYS A 640 -39.69 6.82 14.06
CA CYS A 640 -38.25 6.69 14.33
C CYS A 640 -37.70 5.26 14.30
N TYR A 641 -38.55 4.22 14.25
CA TYR A 641 -38.17 2.81 14.34
C TYR A 641 -38.97 1.93 13.37
N GLY A 642 -38.29 1.04 12.67
CA GLY A 642 -38.87 0.16 11.65
C GLY A 642 -37.89 -0.89 11.16
N LEU A 643 -38.24 -1.63 10.11
CA LEU A 643 -37.27 -2.47 9.39
C LEU A 643 -36.28 -1.56 8.64
N ILE A 644 -34.99 -1.80 8.86
CA ILE A 644 -33.84 -1.10 8.28
C ILE A 644 -32.91 -2.12 7.61
N HIS A 645 -32.10 -1.69 6.65
CA HIS A 645 -31.01 -2.44 6.02
C HIS A 645 -29.86 -2.72 6.99
N ALA A 646 -29.54 -1.77 7.88
CA ALA A 646 -28.50 -1.80 8.92
C ALA A 646 -27.04 -1.99 8.45
N ASP A 647 -26.83 -2.41 7.21
CA ASP A 647 -25.56 -2.36 6.47
C ASP A 647 -25.63 -1.40 5.27
N PHE A 648 -26.34 -0.28 5.41
CA PHE A 648 -26.53 0.75 4.38
C PHE A 648 -25.26 1.59 4.16
N LEU A 649 -24.15 0.91 3.91
CA LEU A 649 -22.85 1.49 3.60
C LEU A 649 -22.80 1.88 2.11
N PRO A 650 -22.05 2.92 1.74
CA PRO A 650 -21.75 3.24 0.34
C PRO A 650 -21.26 2.04 -0.49
N ASP A 651 -20.48 1.13 0.10
CA ASP A 651 -19.97 -0.08 -0.54
C ASP A 651 -21.06 -1.10 -0.93
N ASN A 652 -22.25 -0.99 -0.33
CA ASN A 652 -23.40 -1.84 -0.59
C ASN A 652 -24.44 -1.13 -1.47
N ILE A 653 -24.01 -0.11 -2.22
CA ILE A 653 -24.85 0.66 -3.13
C ILE A 653 -24.18 0.70 -4.49
N LEU A 654 -24.86 0.15 -5.48
CA LEU A 654 -24.48 0.25 -6.88
C LEU A 654 -25.20 1.42 -7.53
N VAL A 655 -24.53 2.09 -8.46
CA VAL A 655 -25.09 3.19 -9.24
C VAL A 655 -25.09 2.79 -10.69
N HIS A 656 -26.28 2.75 -11.29
CA HIS A 656 -26.46 2.40 -12.70
C HIS A 656 -27.44 3.39 -13.32
N ASP A 657 -27.04 4.05 -14.41
CA ASP A 657 -27.85 5.07 -15.10
C ASP A 657 -28.44 6.16 -14.18
N GLY A 658 -27.74 6.49 -13.09
CA GLY A 658 -28.15 7.50 -12.10
C GLY A 658 -29.14 7.00 -11.05
N GLU A 659 -29.52 5.72 -11.08
CA GLU A 659 -30.34 5.05 -10.06
C GLU A 659 -29.45 4.33 -9.03
N LEU A 660 -29.88 4.32 -7.77
CA LEU A 660 -29.18 3.69 -6.64
C LEU A 660 -29.78 2.31 -6.36
N PHE A 661 -29.00 1.25 -6.53
CA PHE A 661 -29.35 -0.14 -6.27
C PHE A 661 -28.78 -0.59 -4.93
N LEU A 662 -29.65 -1.08 -4.05
CA LEU A 662 -29.27 -1.63 -2.74
C LEU A 662 -28.91 -3.11 -2.87
N ILE A 663 -27.76 -3.50 -2.32
CA ILE A 663 -27.28 -4.87 -2.27
C ILE A 663 -26.91 -5.26 -0.83
N ASP A 664 -26.73 -6.55 -0.58
CA ASP A 664 -26.19 -7.08 0.70
C ASP A 664 -27.09 -6.84 1.94
N PHE A 665 -28.28 -7.43 1.94
CA PHE A 665 -29.29 -7.28 3.02
C PHE A 665 -29.06 -8.20 4.24
N ASP A 666 -27.87 -8.76 4.39
CA ASP A 666 -27.57 -9.78 5.41
C ASP A 666 -27.86 -9.28 6.83
N ASP A 667 -27.62 -8.00 7.13
CA ASP A 667 -27.86 -7.42 8.46
C ASP A 667 -29.21 -6.71 8.62
N CYS A 668 -30.12 -6.81 7.63
CA CYS A 668 -31.40 -6.12 7.74
C CYS A 668 -32.22 -6.59 8.95
N GLY A 669 -32.87 -5.66 9.63
CA GLY A 669 -33.50 -5.95 10.91
C GLY A 669 -34.31 -4.77 11.42
N PHE A 670 -35.05 -4.97 12.51
CA PHE A 670 -35.81 -3.88 13.11
C PHE A 670 -34.86 -2.97 13.88
N GLY A 671 -34.85 -1.67 13.59
CA GLY A 671 -33.93 -0.72 14.21
C GLY A 671 -34.39 0.72 14.07
N TRP A 672 -33.67 1.63 14.72
CA TRP A 672 -33.92 3.06 14.59
C TRP A 672 -33.46 3.57 13.23
N HIS A 673 -34.27 4.41 12.59
CA HIS A 673 -33.92 5.05 11.31
C HIS A 673 -32.62 5.86 11.41
N MET A 674 -32.36 6.49 12.56
CA MET A 674 -31.10 7.21 12.79
C MET A 674 -29.88 6.28 12.86
N PHE A 675 -30.05 5.01 13.26
CA PHE A 675 -28.96 4.03 13.22
C PHE A 675 -28.60 3.69 11.78
N GLU A 676 -29.59 3.53 10.89
CA GLU A 676 -29.35 3.37 9.46
C GLU A 676 -28.60 4.56 8.84
N MET A 677 -29.09 5.76 9.13
CA MET A 677 -28.44 7.00 8.66
C MET A 677 -27.00 7.07 9.16
N ALA A 678 -26.76 6.73 10.43
CA ALA A 678 -25.43 6.69 11.01
C ALA A 678 -24.53 5.64 10.32
N THR A 679 -25.06 4.46 9.98
CA THR A 679 -24.31 3.44 9.23
C THR A 679 -23.73 3.99 7.93
N SER A 680 -24.51 4.73 7.14
CA SER A 680 -24.06 5.29 5.86
C SER A 680 -23.05 6.43 5.95
N LEU A 681 -23.10 7.19 7.06
CA LEU A 681 -22.30 8.39 7.26
C LEU A 681 -21.01 8.10 8.05
N PHE A 682 -21.02 7.10 8.93
CA PHE A 682 -19.90 6.74 9.79
C PHE A 682 -18.55 6.57 9.06
N PRO A 683 -18.47 5.95 7.85
CA PRO A 683 -17.21 5.84 7.12
C PRO A 683 -16.57 7.18 6.73
N LYS A 684 -17.32 8.28 6.73
CA LYS A 684 -16.85 9.63 6.35
C LYS A 684 -16.60 10.54 7.56
N ILE A 685 -16.66 10.02 8.79
CA ILE A 685 -16.60 10.83 10.02
C ILE A 685 -15.29 11.63 10.18
N SER A 686 -14.18 11.15 9.62
CA SER A 686 -12.88 11.82 9.65
C SER A 686 -12.65 12.80 8.51
N GLU A 687 -13.60 12.91 7.57
CA GLU A 687 -13.46 13.79 6.41
C GLU A 687 -13.71 15.25 6.82
N PRO A 688 -12.90 16.22 6.33
CA PRO A 688 -13.03 17.63 6.72
C PRO A 688 -14.35 18.29 6.28
N TYR A 689 -15.14 17.60 5.45
CA TYR A 689 -16.44 18.04 4.91
C TYR A 689 -17.61 17.18 5.42
N PHE A 690 -17.43 16.41 6.51
CA PHE A 690 -18.44 15.51 7.07
C PHE A 690 -19.78 16.23 7.36
N ASP A 691 -19.73 17.41 8.00
CA ASP A 691 -20.93 18.18 8.34
C ASP A 691 -21.77 18.54 7.09
N GLU A 692 -21.11 18.90 5.99
CA GLU A 692 -21.79 19.21 4.73
C GLU A 692 -22.49 17.97 4.13
N LEU A 693 -21.92 16.77 4.32
CA LEU A 693 -22.57 15.53 3.89
C LEU A 693 -23.79 15.23 4.76
N VAL A 694 -23.69 15.42 6.07
CA VAL A 694 -24.83 15.26 6.99
C VAL A 694 -25.96 16.21 6.59
N GLU A 695 -25.66 17.49 6.31
CA GLU A 695 -26.65 18.46 5.85
C GLU A 695 -27.37 18.02 4.57
N GLN A 696 -26.62 17.55 3.56
CA GLN A 696 -27.22 17.11 2.30
C GLN A 696 -28.02 15.82 2.46
N TYR A 697 -27.51 14.88 3.24
CA TYR A 697 -28.19 13.63 3.56
C TYR A 697 -29.52 13.91 4.26
N VAL A 698 -29.51 14.74 5.32
CA VAL A 698 -30.72 15.14 6.05
C VAL A 698 -31.69 15.89 5.14
N ALA A 699 -31.20 16.78 4.27
CA ALA A 699 -32.05 17.50 3.32
C ALA A 699 -32.70 16.58 2.27
N GLY A 700 -32.02 15.50 1.89
CA GLY A 700 -32.58 14.44 1.05
C GLY A 700 -33.58 13.57 1.80
N TYR A 701 -33.26 13.18 3.02
CA TYR A 701 -34.19 12.44 3.88
C TYR A 701 -35.49 13.22 4.09
N ARG A 702 -35.37 14.52 4.42
CA ARG A 702 -36.49 15.44 4.63
C ARG A 702 -37.35 15.67 3.38
N SER A 703 -36.86 15.38 2.17
CA SER A 703 -37.70 15.50 0.96
C SER A 703 -38.71 14.37 0.83
N GLU A 704 -38.49 13.24 1.52
CA GLU A 704 -39.34 12.03 1.42
C GLU A 704 -40.04 11.71 2.76
N ARG A 705 -39.46 12.13 3.89
CA ARG A 705 -39.96 11.79 5.23
C ARG A 705 -39.64 12.87 6.26
N ASN A 706 -40.53 13.11 7.23
CA ASN A 706 -40.27 14.08 8.29
C ASN A 706 -39.09 13.64 9.18
N PHE A 707 -38.17 14.56 9.46
CA PHE A 707 -37.05 14.37 10.40
C PHE A 707 -36.92 15.65 11.23
N SER A 708 -37.37 15.60 12.49
CA SER A 708 -37.43 16.77 13.38
C SER A 708 -36.03 17.30 13.70
N ASP A 709 -35.94 18.58 14.08
CA ASP A 709 -34.68 19.14 14.57
C ASP A 709 -34.26 18.46 15.89
N GLU A 710 -35.22 18.01 16.71
CA GLU A 710 -34.94 17.21 17.91
C GLU A 710 -34.24 15.87 17.58
N HIS A 711 -34.63 15.20 16.48
CA HIS A 711 -33.94 13.99 16.02
C HIS A 711 -32.55 14.31 15.43
N LEU A 712 -32.39 15.47 14.80
CA LEU A 712 -31.08 15.91 14.31
C LEU A 712 -30.12 16.23 15.46
N GLU A 713 -30.60 16.85 16.54
CA GLU A 713 -29.81 17.16 17.74
C GLU A 713 -29.24 15.91 18.41
N ILE A 714 -30.00 14.81 18.43
CA ILE A 714 -29.56 13.53 19.02
C ILE A 714 -28.83 12.61 18.03
N PHE A 715 -28.75 12.97 16.74
CA PHE A 715 -28.10 12.15 15.71
C PHE A 715 -26.63 11.80 16.00
N PRO A 716 -25.79 12.68 16.59
CA PRO A 716 -24.42 12.33 16.98
C PRO A 716 -24.35 11.12 17.94
N ALA A 717 -25.37 10.89 18.76
CA ALA A 717 -25.44 9.72 19.63
C ALA A 717 -25.56 8.41 18.82
N PHE A 718 -26.22 8.43 17.66
CA PHE A 718 -26.31 7.30 16.75
C PHE A 718 -25.01 7.04 15.98
N ILE A 719 -24.24 8.09 15.66
CA ILE A 719 -22.88 7.96 15.11
C ILE A 719 -21.97 7.27 16.14
N LEU A 720 -22.05 7.67 17.41
CA LEU A 720 -21.33 7.01 18.50
C LEU A 720 -21.78 5.54 18.67
N LEU A 721 -23.08 5.29 18.62
CA LEU A 721 -23.68 3.95 18.69
C LEU A 721 -23.15 3.05 17.56
N ARG A 722 -23.08 3.56 16.33
CA ARG A 722 -22.50 2.85 15.18
C ARG A 722 -21.03 2.50 15.44
N GLY A 723 -20.22 3.43 15.93
CA GLY A 723 -18.82 3.16 16.24
C GLY A 723 -18.64 2.10 17.34
N LEU A 724 -19.47 2.10 18.38
CA LEU A 724 -19.45 1.05 19.41
C LEU A 724 -19.82 -0.33 18.86
N THR A 725 -20.87 -0.41 18.03
CA THR A 725 -21.26 -1.69 17.40
C THR A 725 -20.17 -2.21 16.46
N TYR A 726 -19.56 -1.32 15.66
CA TYR A 726 -18.48 -1.69 14.74
C TYR A 726 -17.24 -2.21 15.48
N LEU A 727 -16.95 -1.67 16.68
CA LEU A 727 -15.90 -2.22 17.55
C LEU A 727 -16.21 -3.66 18.00
N GLY A 728 -17.48 -3.97 18.27
CA GLY A 728 -17.91 -5.35 18.53
C GLY A 728 -17.69 -6.24 17.30
N TRP A 729 -18.08 -5.75 16.13
CA TRP A 729 -17.90 -6.46 14.86
C TRP A 729 -16.43 -6.81 14.59
N LEU A 730 -15.51 -5.88 14.85
CA LEU A 730 -14.05 -6.11 14.77
C LEU A 730 -13.60 -7.17 15.78
N MET A 731 -14.09 -7.12 17.03
CA MET A 731 -13.76 -8.10 18.07
C MET A 731 -14.11 -9.53 17.65
N THR A 732 -15.29 -9.74 17.05
CA THR A 732 -15.74 -11.07 16.60
C THR A 732 -14.93 -11.63 15.42
N ARG A 733 -14.03 -10.81 14.84
CA ARG A 733 -13.13 -11.14 13.73
C ARG A 733 -11.65 -10.91 14.07
N ALA A 734 -11.34 -10.84 15.36
CA ALA A 734 -9.96 -10.66 15.83
C ALA A 734 -9.08 -11.84 15.35
N GLY A 735 -8.00 -11.51 14.64
CA GLY A 735 -7.06 -12.48 14.08
C GLY A 735 -7.32 -12.94 12.64
N SER A 736 -8.48 -12.63 12.05
CA SER A 736 -8.76 -12.90 10.63
C SER A 736 -8.69 -11.66 9.72
N LEU A 737 -8.72 -10.46 10.30
CA LEU A 737 -8.59 -9.20 9.58
C LEU A 737 -7.17 -8.65 9.66
N GLN A 738 -6.52 -8.47 8.51
CA GLN A 738 -5.25 -7.74 8.44
C GLN A 738 -5.47 -6.29 8.91
N ASN A 739 -4.64 -5.80 9.83
CA ASN A 739 -4.77 -4.49 10.50
C ASN A 739 -6.03 -4.28 11.36
N GLY A 740 -6.82 -5.32 11.66
CA GLY A 740 -8.03 -5.20 12.48
C GLY A 740 -7.78 -4.56 13.86
N ASP A 741 -6.64 -4.88 14.48
CA ASP A 741 -6.22 -4.29 15.76
C ASP A 741 -5.92 -2.79 15.64
N LYS A 742 -5.32 -2.33 14.53
CA LYS A 742 -5.03 -0.90 14.31
C LYS A 742 -6.32 -0.10 14.14
N ILE A 743 -7.24 -0.60 13.31
CA ILE A 743 -8.55 0.03 13.07
C ILE A 743 -9.33 0.09 14.39
N ALA A 744 -9.36 -0.99 15.16
CA ALA A 744 -10.01 -1.02 16.46
C ALA A 744 -9.38 0.01 17.41
N GLN A 745 -8.05 0.17 17.43
CA GLN A 745 -7.37 1.14 18.27
C GLN A 745 -7.71 2.59 17.91
N GLU A 746 -7.77 2.93 16.61
CA GLU A 746 -8.16 4.26 16.13
C GLU A 746 -9.60 4.59 16.53
N ILE A 747 -10.52 3.64 16.33
CA ILE A 747 -11.93 3.78 16.72
C ILE A 747 -12.05 3.92 18.24
N ILE A 748 -11.35 3.12 19.03
CA ILE A 748 -11.34 3.23 20.49
C ILE A 748 -10.89 4.64 20.92
N ASN A 749 -9.83 5.16 20.32
CA ASN A 749 -9.30 6.48 20.64
C ASN A 749 -10.30 7.58 20.29
N GLY A 750 -10.83 7.57 19.06
CA GLY A 750 -11.82 8.55 18.60
C GLY A 750 -13.11 8.52 19.41
N LEU A 751 -13.64 7.32 19.71
CA LEU A 751 -14.80 7.16 20.60
C LEU A 751 -14.52 7.74 21.99
N CYS A 752 -13.36 7.42 22.59
CA CYS A 752 -13.03 7.88 23.94
C CYS A 752 -12.78 9.39 24.02
N GLU A 753 -12.38 10.04 22.92
CA GLU A 753 -12.25 11.50 22.83
C GLU A 753 -13.62 12.20 22.88
N HIS A 754 -14.63 11.64 22.21
CA HIS A 754 -15.96 12.28 22.05
C HIS A 754 -16.99 11.84 23.10
N ILE A 755 -16.81 10.68 23.75
CA ILE A 755 -17.68 10.23 24.86
C ILE A 755 -17.83 11.31 25.96
N PRO A 756 -16.77 11.99 26.44
CA PRO A 756 -16.90 13.07 27.42
C PRO A 756 -17.87 14.18 27.04
N GLU A 757 -17.96 14.53 25.76
CA GLU A 757 -18.87 15.57 25.26
C GLU A 757 -20.33 15.12 25.38
N LEU A 758 -20.65 13.91 24.93
CA LEU A 758 -21.96 13.29 25.14
C LEU A 758 -22.33 13.21 26.62
N MET A 759 -21.35 12.93 27.49
CA MET A 759 -21.56 12.82 28.94
C MET A 759 -21.85 14.16 29.62
N ASN A 760 -21.46 15.29 29.03
CA ASN A 760 -21.69 16.61 29.61
C ASN A 760 -23.19 16.98 29.62
N GLU A 761 -23.95 16.44 28.67
CA GLU A 761 -25.39 16.67 28.51
C GLU A 761 -26.26 15.93 29.54
N LEU A 762 -25.68 15.01 30.31
CA LEU A 762 -26.40 14.29 31.36
C LEU A 762 -26.82 15.18 32.52
N ASN A 763 -28.04 14.95 33.02
CA ASN A 763 -28.50 15.58 34.25
C ASN A 763 -27.78 14.99 35.50
N PRO A 764 -27.80 15.68 36.66
CA PRO A 764 -27.08 15.25 37.86
C PRO A 764 -27.45 13.86 38.39
N VAL A 765 -28.68 13.40 38.17
CA VAL A 765 -29.17 12.08 38.61
C VAL A 765 -28.64 10.98 37.69
N GLN A 766 -28.63 11.21 36.38
CA GLN A 766 -28.01 10.31 35.39
C GLN A 766 -26.50 10.19 35.65
N LYS A 767 -25.81 11.32 35.93
CA LYS A 767 -24.39 11.34 36.31
C LYS A 767 -24.11 10.49 37.56
N LEU A 768 -25.00 10.53 38.57
CA LEU A 768 -24.87 9.72 39.79
C LEU A 768 -25.09 8.22 39.51
N GLY A 769 -26.13 7.85 38.77
CA GLY A 769 -26.42 6.45 38.42
C GLY A 769 -25.28 5.80 37.61
N VAL A 770 -24.76 6.52 36.62
CA VAL A 770 -23.63 6.09 35.80
C VAL A 770 -22.35 5.91 36.65
N ASN A 771 -22.08 6.83 37.58
CA ASN A 771 -20.93 6.71 38.48
C ASN A 771 -21.05 5.54 39.48
N ILE A 772 -22.26 5.21 39.94
CA ILE A 772 -22.52 4.06 40.82
C ILE A 772 -22.34 2.74 40.07
N MET A 773 -22.87 2.62 38.85
CA MET A 773 -22.73 1.43 37.99
C MET A 773 -21.27 1.17 37.61
N ALA A 774 -20.55 2.21 37.16
CA ALA A 774 -19.12 2.11 36.84
C ALA A 774 -18.28 1.72 38.06
N TRP A 775 -18.62 2.25 39.25
CA TRP A 775 -18.01 1.85 40.52
C TRP A 775 -18.29 0.39 40.88
N TRP A 776 -19.51 -0.10 40.65
CA TRP A 776 -19.91 -1.48 40.94
C TRP A 776 -19.21 -2.49 40.01
N GLN A 777 -19.18 -2.23 38.70
CA GLN A 777 -18.53 -3.09 37.70
C GLN A 777 -16.99 -3.14 37.84
N ALA A 778 -16.36 -2.01 38.19
CA ALA A 778 -14.92 -1.99 38.51
C ALA A 778 -14.58 -2.82 39.76
N ARG A 779 -15.57 -3.08 40.63
CA ARG A 779 -15.42 -3.90 41.85
C ARG A 779 -15.67 -5.38 41.58
N THR A 780 -16.68 -5.73 40.80
CA THR A 780 -16.99 -7.12 40.45
C THR A 780 -15.91 -7.77 39.57
N MET A 781 -15.22 -7.01 38.71
CA MET A 781 -14.08 -7.54 37.93
C MET A 781 -12.79 -7.77 38.75
N LYS A 782 -12.63 -7.13 39.92
CA LYS A 782 -11.49 -7.39 40.84
C LYS A 782 -11.69 -8.63 41.71
N THR A 783 -12.93 -9.10 41.83
CA THR A 783 -13.29 -10.31 42.59
C THR A 783 -13.84 -11.33 41.60
N GLY A 784 -12.96 -12.07 40.94
CA GLY A 784 -13.31 -13.25 40.14
C GLY A 784 -13.83 -14.42 40.98
N ASP A 785 -14.57 -14.14 42.06
CA ASP A 785 -15.18 -15.12 42.94
C ASP A 785 -16.23 -14.39 43.80
N MET A 786 -17.50 -14.52 43.43
CA MET A 786 -18.66 -14.63 44.34
C MET A 786 -19.96 -14.80 43.52
N SER A 787 -20.11 -16.02 42.99
CA SER A 787 -21.32 -16.85 42.81
C SER A 787 -21.30 -17.58 41.47
#